data_AF-A0A832MCY4-F1
#
_entry.id   AF-A0A832MCY4-F1
#
_cell.length_a   1.000
_cell.length_b   1.000
_cell.length_c   1.000
_cell.angle_alpha   90.00
_cell.angle_beta   90.00
_cell.angle_gamma   90.00
#
_symmetry.space_group_name_H-M   'P 1'
#
loop_
_entity.id
_entity.type
_entity.pdbx_description
1 polymer ?
#
loop_
_entity_poly.entity_id
_entity_poly.type
_entity_poly.pdbx_seq_one_letter_code
_entity_poly.pdbx_strand_id
1 'polypeptide(L)'
;MSKISKRRPCLATQRVILAAECGENRISRYKCPEDCPFNPFSPAHYDAFGEIEFRAMQKATEWLATASPNRAQVISELGRRFDESDLDAFAYKTAAFYFERDANGRTCAERWAAAGFPTLTNDERIIQSAIMQMRIRLVEVHRVLDDLRVEVVDLLEPTPTERLVCDRSMAAEACRFATLLGWFYPLPHFWRCFAIAIPVSPIGPYEPLEVAEEIVRHLGGPAAHDAWNDWFAHNLGKFAEALQATALARQEQLLANLDTELGKARYELRAPFETCRLMLDGVTSVAPDELADSERADFTEARVWFDDSDQTTVFSERTRPVLGRVLLGQTHWQLEAMGKEQFARIRSEFERVLGDNVRFQGASRDDVASRLTTEKAEYDPDLIPPKLLTHPDKVSVASNRVEVTGKSGKQLDVDDIMADNDRLWLDQPVPAFDGKTPRQAALDPALRPKLIRILKDLVRTRDEMNLENGRSNDLNWMLEELGAHEIIFDPPPPRPRRRQTDDEFDDAPARPRRKLEPWPPLPPRPFTQKEAAQRLMVGPETFETARQALEAIHAAGGFVIEDIYELLGNVLTDTQLSFLGTLLAHAWFAFVPPGCYGPRIDFADIQRAFLQQLESIDRARKSGKQSPAHYLLAEGPQPAIVKALGGFALSNWKDISPNEGKENDNLLLTLIIIKTFVELLDAKCRRSGPHISQRGPAPTE
;
A
#
# COMPACT_ATOMS: atom_id res chain seq x y z
N MET A 1 41.92 -24.81 16.16
CA MET A 1 41.56 -24.03 14.94
C MET A 1 41.72 -24.94 13.73
N SER A 2 40.61 -25.41 13.15
CA SER A 2 40.60 -26.47 12.13
C SER A 2 40.94 -25.92 10.73
N LYS A 3 41.91 -26.53 10.05
CA LYS A 3 42.39 -26.21 8.70
C LYS A 3 41.49 -26.75 7.57
N ILE A 4 40.26 -27.19 7.89
CA ILE A 4 39.35 -27.87 6.95
C ILE A 4 38.71 -26.87 5.95
N SER A 5 38.75 -25.55 6.21
CA SER A 5 37.95 -24.57 5.44
C SER A 5 38.52 -24.10 4.07
N LYS A 6 39.75 -24.49 3.69
CA LYS A 6 40.45 -23.91 2.52
C LYS A 6 40.19 -24.61 1.18
N ARG A 7 39.65 -25.83 1.16
CA ARG A 7 39.41 -26.60 -0.08
C ARG A 7 37.94 -26.96 -0.21
N ARG A 8 37.39 -26.86 -1.42
CA ARG A 8 35.96 -27.04 -1.71
C ARG A 8 35.77 -27.80 -3.02
N PRO A 9 34.77 -28.71 -3.12
CA PRO A 9 34.40 -29.28 -4.40
C PRO A 9 33.81 -28.19 -5.29
N CYS A 10 34.33 -28.04 -6.51
CA CYS A 10 33.81 -27.10 -7.50
C CYS A 10 32.97 -27.86 -8.53
N LEU A 11 31.67 -27.57 -8.56
CA LEU A 11 30.75 -28.21 -9.52
C LEU A 11 31.09 -27.86 -10.97
N ALA A 12 31.56 -26.63 -11.23
CA ALA A 12 31.90 -26.16 -12.58
C ALA A 12 33.13 -26.84 -13.19
N THR A 13 34.10 -27.23 -12.38
CA THR A 13 35.36 -27.84 -12.84
C THR A 13 35.49 -29.32 -12.45
N GLN A 14 34.53 -29.84 -11.68
CA GLN A 14 34.49 -31.20 -11.14
C GLN A 14 35.75 -31.61 -10.37
N ARG A 15 36.46 -30.64 -9.77
CA ARG A 15 37.65 -30.87 -8.94
C ARG A 15 37.57 -30.13 -7.61
N VAL A 16 38.41 -30.56 -6.67
CA VAL A 16 38.60 -29.86 -5.39
C VAL A 16 39.56 -28.69 -5.62
N ILE A 17 39.08 -27.47 -5.38
CA ILE A 17 39.85 -26.22 -5.56
C ILE A 17 40.02 -25.49 -4.22
N LEU A 18 40.95 -24.53 -4.18
CA LEU A 18 41.07 -23.65 -3.03
C LEU A 18 39.92 -22.64 -2.99
N ALA A 19 39.52 -22.19 -1.80
CA ALA A 19 38.51 -21.15 -1.64
C ALA A 19 38.91 -19.83 -2.32
N ALA A 20 40.21 -19.46 -2.27
CA ALA A 20 40.74 -18.30 -2.99
C ALA A 20 40.59 -18.44 -4.51
N GLU A 21 40.91 -19.62 -5.04
CA GLU A 21 40.75 -19.94 -6.46
C GLU A 21 39.27 -19.87 -6.88
N CYS A 22 38.35 -20.34 -6.04
CA CYS A 22 36.91 -20.20 -6.28
C CYS A 22 36.51 -18.72 -6.35
N GLY A 23 36.92 -17.91 -5.36
CA GLY A 23 36.61 -16.47 -5.33
C GLY A 23 37.18 -15.70 -6.52
N GLU A 24 38.36 -16.07 -7.02
CA GLU A 24 39.00 -15.41 -8.17
C GLU A 24 38.36 -15.75 -9.52
N ASN A 25 37.70 -16.91 -9.65
CA ASN A 25 37.32 -17.46 -10.96
C ASN A 25 35.84 -17.80 -11.09
N ARG A 26 35.05 -17.82 -10.00
CA ARG A 26 33.61 -18.12 -10.07
C ARG A 26 32.89 -17.13 -10.97
N ILE A 27 32.00 -17.64 -11.83
CA ILE A 27 31.24 -16.93 -12.86
C ILE A 27 32.08 -16.26 -13.97
N SER A 28 33.25 -15.70 -13.66
CA SER A 28 34.11 -15.04 -14.64
C SER A 28 34.83 -16.03 -15.55
N ARG A 29 35.45 -17.07 -14.98
CA ARG A 29 36.13 -18.14 -15.74
C ARG A 29 35.46 -19.50 -15.60
N TYR A 30 34.79 -19.72 -14.48
CA TYR A 30 34.05 -20.94 -14.19
C TYR A 30 32.56 -20.70 -14.46
N LYS A 31 31.96 -21.54 -15.32
CA LYS A 31 30.51 -21.58 -15.52
C LYS A 31 29.85 -22.21 -14.30
N CYS A 32 29.71 -21.45 -13.22
CA CYS A 32 29.11 -21.97 -11.99
C CYS A 32 27.64 -22.28 -12.25
N PRO A 33 27.18 -23.49 -11.87
CA PRO A 33 25.75 -23.79 -11.94
C PRO A 33 25.00 -23.06 -10.81
N GLU A 34 23.68 -23.00 -10.96
CA GLU A 34 22.79 -22.32 -10.02
C GLU A 34 22.80 -22.99 -8.62
N ASP A 35 22.87 -24.32 -8.59
CA ASP A 35 22.89 -25.15 -7.38
C ASP A 35 24.23 -25.13 -6.62
N CYS A 36 25.22 -24.37 -7.09
CA CYS A 36 26.51 -24.26 -6.43
C CYS A 36 26.39 -23.53 -5.08
N PRO A 37 26.79 -24.16 -3.95
CA PRO A 37 26.68 -23.56 -2.60
C PRO A 37 27.66 -22.40 -2.36
N PHE A 38 28.46 -22.05 -3.37
CA PHE A 38 29.44 -20.97 -3.32
C PHE A 38 29.24 -19.95 -4.44
N ASN A 39 28.16 -20.04 -5.22
CA ASN A 39 27.82 -19.07 -6.26
C ASN A 39 26.92 -17.99 -5.66
N PRO A 40 27.41 -16.75 -5.44
CA PRO A 40 26.59 -15.70 -4.86
C PRO A 40 25.51 -15.20 -5.84
N PHE A 41 25.61 -15.55 -7.13
CA PHE A 41 24.70 -15.11 -8.19
C PHE A 41 23.59 -16.11 -8.48
N SER A 42 23.33 -17.06 -7.56
CA SER A 42 22.14 -17.91 -7.62
C SER A 42 21.04 -17.37 -6.70
N PRO A 43 19.75 -17.61 -7.00
CA PRO A 43 18.65 -17.14 -6.17
C PRO A 43 18.77 -17.56 -4.69
N ALA A 44 19.30 -18.77 -4.43
CA ALA A 44 19.52 -19.30 -3.08
C ALA A 44 20.53 -18.49 -2.23
N HIS A 45 21.35 -17.63 -2.86
CA HIS A 45 22.34 -16.80 -2.18
C HIS A 45 22.07 -15.30 -2.37
N TYR A 46 20.81 -14.90 -2.58
CA TYR A 46 20.43 -13.52 -2.85
C TYR A 46 20.92 -12.50 -1.81
N ASP A 47 20.93 -12.84 -0.52
CA ASP A 47 21.46 -11.95 0.52
C ASP A 47 22.95 -11.64 0.32
N ALA A 48 23.74 -12.66 -0.04
CA ALA A 48 25.16 -12.48 -0.34
C ALA A 48 25.35 -11.64 -1.60
N PHE A 49 24.49 -11.82 -2.62
CA PHE A 49 24.45 -10.95 -3.79
C PHE A 49 24.18 -9.49 -3.40
N GLY A 50 23.15 -9.21 -2.59
CA GLY A 50 22.78 -7.87 -2.16
C GLY A 50 23.92 -7.15 -1.44
N GLU A 51 24.68 -7.85 -0.60
CA GLU A 51 25.88 -7.28 0.02
C GLU A 51 27.00 -6.93 -0.99
N ILE A 52 27.20 -7.77 -2.00
CA ILE A 52 28.20 -7.52 -3.05
C ILE A 52 27.75 -6.35 -3.93
N GLU A 53 26.47 -6.31 -4.31
CA GLU A 53 25.85 -5.22 -5.07
C GLU A 53 26.01 -3.88 -4.34
N PHE A 54 25.67 -3.84 -3.05
CA PHE A 54 25.81 -2.65 -2.22
C PHE A 54 27.27 -2.14 -2.19
N ARG A 55 28.25 -3.02 -1.91
CA ARG A 55 29.67 -2.63 -1.91
C ARG A 55 30.14 -2.16 -3.28
N ALA A 56 29.71 -2.82 -4.35
CA ALA A 56 30.03 -2.41 -5.71
C ALA A 56 29.46 -1.01 -6.03
N MET A 57 28.23 -0.70 -5.57
CA MET A 57 27.59 0.60 -5.76
C MET A 57 28.24 1.72 -4.95
N GLN A 58 28.73 1.43 -3.75
CA GLN A 58 29.52 2.40 -2.96
C GLN A 58 30.80 2.77 -3.71
N LYS A 59 31.58 1.77 -4.14
CA LYS A 59 32.82 1.98 -4.90
C LYS A 59 32.58 2.68 -6.25
N ALA A 60 31.45 2.41 -6.91
CA ALA A 60 31.06 3.13 -8.13
C ALA A 60 30.84 4.63 -7.87
N THR A 61 30.19 4.96 -6.75
CA THR A 61 29.97 6.36 -6.34
C THR A 61 31.29 7.06 -6.04
N GLU A 62 32.20 6.38 -5.33
CA GLU A 62 33.54 6.90 -5.05
C GLU A 62 34.36 7.10 -6.33
N TRP A 63 34.26 6.17 -7.28
CA TRP A 63 34.90 6.29 -8.58
C TRP A 63 34.35 7.47 -9.37
N LEU A 64 33.03 7.64 -9.45
CA LEU A 64 32.39 8.78 -10.12
C LEU A 64 32.93 10.12 -9.59
N ALA A 65 32.99 10.24 -8.26
CA ALA A 65 33.49 11.43 -7.59
C ALA A 65 34.99 11.67 -7.81
N THR A 66 35.78 10.62 -8.08
CA THR A 66 37.23 10.72 -8.31
C THR A 66 37.57 10.96 -9.79
N ALA A 67 36.76 10.39 -10.69
CA ALA A 67 36.91 10.55 -12.13
C ALA A 67 36.36 11.88 -12.65
N SER A 68 35.50 12.56 -11.88
CA SER A 68 34.98 13.88 -12.23
C SER A 68 36.02 14.99 -12.00
N PRO A 69 36.21 15.91 -12.97
CA PRO A 69 37.06 17.09 -12.80
C PRO A 69 36.61 18.00 -11.65
N ASN A 70 35.32 17.94 -11.28
CA ASN A 70 34.74 18.74 -10.21
C ASN A 70 34.00 17.87 -9.19
N ARG A 71 34.79 17.19 -8.35
CA ARG A 71 34.30 16.31 -7.26
C ARG A 71 33.27 16.99 -6.36
N ALA A 72 33.52 18.24 -5.96
CA ALA A 72 32.66 18.97 -5.03
C ALA A 72 31.27 19.21 -5.64
N GLN A 73 31.21 19.53 -6.93
CA GLN A 73 29.95 19.70 -7.65
C GLN A 73 29.17 18.39 -7.76
N VAL A 74 29.81 17.27 -8.08
CA VAL A 74 29.12 15.96 -8.16
C VAL A 74 28.53 15.56 -6.81
N ILE A 75 29.27 15.74 -5.72
CA ILE A 75 28.79 15.45 -4.36
C ILE A 75 27.63 16.39 -3.99
N SER A 76 27.76 17.69 -4.27
CA SER A 76 26.71 18.67 -4.00
C SER A 76 25.44 18.39 -4.78
N GLU A 77 25.55 18.02 -6.05
CA GLU A 77 24.40 17.75 -6.92
C GLU A 77 23.69 16.45 -6.53
N LEU A 78 24.45 15.40 -6.17
CA LEU A 78 23.87 14.19 -5.59
C LEU A 78 23.12 14.51 -4.30
N GLY A 79 23.73 15.28 -3.39
CA GLY A 79 23.08 15.71 -2.14
C GLY A 79 21.78 16.48 -2.38
N ARG A 80 21.82 17.48 -3.26
CA ARG A 80 20.63 18.29 -3.62
C ARG A 80 19.49 17.42 -4.18
N ARG A 81 19.79 16.45 -5.05
CA ARG A 81 18.78 15.58 -5.64
C ARG A 81 18.21 14.58 -4.63
N PHE A 82 19.02 14.07 -3.71
CA PHE A 82 18.51 13.25 -2.60
C PHE A 82 17.56 14.05 -1.69
N ASP A 83 17.76 15.36 -1.57
CA ASP A 83 16.82 16.22 -0.84
C ASP A 83 15.48 16.44 -1.58
N GLU A 84 15.44 16.24 -2.91
CA GLU A 84 14.26 16.41 -3.76
C GLU A 84 13.46 15.11 -3.96
N SER A 85 14.14 14.05 -4.39
CA SER A 85 13.53 12.75 -4.67
C SER A 85 14.60 11.65 -4.76
N ASP A 86 14.36 10.52 -4.10
CA ASP A 86 15.23 9.34 -4.20
C ASP A 86 15.31 8.82 -5.65
N LEU A 87 14.21 8.92 -6.41
CA LEU A 87 14.16 8.51 -7.81
C LEU A 87 15.03 9.42 -8.68
N ASP A 88 14.99 10.73 -8.47
CA ASP A 88 15.80 11.69 -9.25
C ASP A 88 17.28 11.60 -8.93
N ALA A 89 17.63 11.41 -7.66
CA ALA A 89 19.01 11.16 -7.24
C ALA A 89 19.55 9.88 -7.89
N PHE A 90 18.73 8.83 -7.91
CA PHE A 90 19.09 7.56 -8.53
C PHE A 90 19.23 7.66 -10.04
N ALA A 91 18.26 8.28 -10.72
CA ALA A 91 18.28 8.49 -12.17
C ALA A 91 19.51 9.30 -12.58
N TYR A 92 19.80 10.40 -11.88
CA TYR A 92 20.99 11.21 -12.13
C TYR A 92 22.30 10.43 -11.96
N LYS A 93 22.45 9.70 -10.85
CA LYS A 93 23.64 8.88 -10.60
C LYS A 93 23.82 7.83 -11.69
N THR A 94 22.72 7.19 -12.09
CA THR A 94 22.69 6.15 -13.10
C THR A 94 23.09 6.72 -14.46
N ALA A 95 22.53 7.86 -14.85
CA ALA A 95 22.88 8.60 -16.07
C ALA A 95 24.37 8.94 -16.11
N ALA A 96 24.86 9.66 -15.09
CA ALA A 96 26.24 10.14 -15.02
C ALA A 96 27.27 8.99 -15.04
N PHE A 97 26.92 7.83 -14.48
CA PHE A 97 27.85 6.73 -14.39
C PHE A 97 27.85 5.84 -15.64
N TYR A 98 26.67 5.47 -16.12
CA TYR A 98 26.49 4.40 -17.11
C TYR A 98 26.05 4.86 -18.49
N PHE A 99 25.57 6.11 -18.65
CA PHE A 99 25.00 6.60 -19.90
C PHE A 99 25.72 7.81 -20.47
N GLU A 100 26.10 8.77 -19.63
CA GLU A 100 26.82 9.97 -20.08
C GLU A 100 28.19 9.60 -20.65
N ARG A 101 28.44 10.05 -21.88
CA ARG A 101 29.69 9.80 -22.60
C ARG A 101 30.58 11.04 -22.57
N ASP A 102 31.87 10.82 -22.36
CA ASP A 102 32.89 11.86 -22.48
C ASP A 102 33.23 12.21 -23.93
N ALA A 103 34.20 13.11 -24.13
CA ALA A 103 34.69 13.50 -25.45
C ALA A 103 35.28 12.34 -26.29
N ASN A 104 35.63 11.22 -25.66
CA ASN A 104 36.10 10.00 -26.33
C ASN A 104 34.98 8.98 -26.55
N GLY A 105 33.72 9.37 -26.30
CA GLY A 105 32.55 8.50 -26.43
C GLY A 105 32.44 7.45 -25.32
N ARG A 106 33.18 7.57 -24.21
CA ARG A 106 33.19 6.57 -23.13
C ARG A 106 32.40 7.01 -21.91
N THR A 107 31.66 6.08 -21.30
CA THR A 107 30.98 6.31 -20.02
C THR A 107 31.94 6.21 -18.83
N CYS A 108 31.53 6.69 -17.67
CA CYS A 108 32.34 6.57 -16.45
C CYS A 108 32.61 5.10 -16.10
N ALA A 109 31.60 4.25 -16.22
CA ALA A 109 31.71 2.80 -16.04
C ALA A 109 32.68 2.16 -17.05
N GLU A 110 32.62 2.53 -18.33
CA GLU A 110 33.54 2.04 -19.36
C GLU A 110 35.00 2.46 -19.10
N ARG A 111 35.22 3.68 -18.60
CA ARG A 111 36.56 4.12 -18.16
C ARG A 111 37.05 3.32 -16.96
N TRP A 112 36.18 3.03 -16.00
CA TRP A 112 36.51 2.20 -14.85
C TRP A 112 36.88 0.77 -15.25
N ALA A 113 36.11 0.20 -16.19
CA ALA A 113 36.36 -1.11 -16.77
C ALA A 113 37.70 -1.16 -17.50
N ALA A 114 38.01 -0.13 -18.31
CA ALA A 114 39.28 -0.01 -19.03
C ALA A 114 40.50 0.10 -18.08
N ALA A 115 40.31 0.68 -16.88
CA ALA A 115 41.32 0.70 -15.83
C ALA A 115 41.45 -0.65 -15.07
N GLY A 116 40.67 -1.67 -15.46
CA GLY A 116 40.65 -2.98 -14.81
C GLY A 116 39.84 -3.04 -13.52
N PHE A 117 38.90 -2.11 -13.32
CA PHE A 117 38.10 -1.98 -12.10
C PHE A 117 38.97 -2.03 -10.83
N PRO A 118 39.89 -1.06 -10.65
CA PRO A 118 40.74 -1.01 -9.46
C PRO A 118 39.88 -1.12 -8.20
N THR A 119 40.36 -1.85 -7.18
CA THR A 119 39.70 -2.09 -5.88
C THR A 119 38.49 -3.03 -5.87
N LEU A 120 37.99 -3.46 -7.04
CA LEU A 120 36.90 -4.43 -7.09
C LEU A 120 37.43 -5.87 -6.96
N THR A 121 36.73 -6.66 -6.17
CA THR A 121 36.85 -8.13 -6.14
C THR A 121 36.26 -8.73 -7.41
N ASN A 122 36.49 -10.02 -7.66
CA ASN A 122 35.93 -10.71 -8.84
C ASN A 122 34.40 -10.59 -8.91
N ASP A 123 33.69 -10.79 -7.80
CA ASP A 123 32.22 -10.73 -7.79
C ASP A 123 31.71 -9.32 -8.02
N GLU A 124 32.33 -8.31 -7.40
CA GLU A 124 31.98 -6.90 -7.63
C GLU A 124 32.21 -6.50 -9.10
N ARG A 125 33.27 -7.02 -9.76
CA ARG A 125 33.50 -6.80 -11.20
C ARG A 125 32.42 -7.43 -12.07
N ILE A 126 31.95 -8.63 -11.71
CA ILE A 126 30.86 -9.30 -12.42
C ILE A 126 29.59 -8.46 -12.35
N ILE A 127 29.22 -7.96 -11.16
CA ILE A 127 28.05 -7.08 -10.99
C ILE A 127 28.20 -5.81 -11.83
N GLN A 128 29.33 -5.12 -11.75
CA GLN A 128 29.54 -3.90 -12.53
C GLN A 128 29.45 -4.17 -14.03
N SER A 129 30.03 -5.27 -14.50
CA SER A 129 29.94 -5.66 -15.92
C SER A 129 28.52 -6.04 -16.35
N ALA A 130 27.71 -6.57 -15.43
CA ALA A 130 26.29 -6.85 -15.66
C ALA A 130 25.46 -5.56 -15.72
N ILE A 131 25.65 -4.64 -14.77
CA ILE A 131 24.94 -3.34 -14.76
C ILE A 131 25.28 -2.50 -15.98
N MET A 132 26.51 -2.58 -16.50
CA MET A 132 26.86 -1.95 -17.78
C MET A 132 26.04 -2.46 -18.98
N GLN A 133 25.37 -3.61 -18.86
CA GLN A 133 24.45 -4.17 -19.87
C GLN A 133 22.99 -3.82 -19.58
N MET A 134 22.71 -3.00 -18.56
CA MET A 134 21.33 -2.70 -18.19
C MET A 134 20.56 -2.07 -19.34
N ARG A 135 19.28 -2.40 -19.40
CA ARG A 135 18.33 -1.89 -20.38
C ARG A 135 17.05 -1.44 -19.70
N ILE A 136 16.44 -0.38 -20.21
CA ILE A 136 15.05 -0.08 -19.90
C ILE A 136 14.18 -1.21 -20.48
N ARG A 137 13.24 -1.71 -19.69
CA ARG A 137 12.31 -2.78 -20.06
C ARG A 137 10.94 -2.43 -19.53
N LEU A 138 9.92 -2.79 -20.29
CA LEU A 138 8.53 -2.79 -19.83
C LEU A 138 8.15 -4.25 -19.62
N VAL A 139 8.18 -4.70 -18.37
CA VAL A 139 7.93 -6.12 -18.06
C VAL A 139 6.49 -6.35 -17.61
N GLU A 140 5.85 -7.40 -18.11
CA GLU A 140 4.56 -7.89 -17.62
C GLU A 140 4.80 -9.10 -16.71
N VAL A 141 4.23 -9.08 -15.50
CA VAL A 141 4.33 -10.18 -14.55
C VAL A 141 3.40 -11.32 -14.95
N HIS A 142 3.93 -12.53 -15.07
CA HIS A 142 3.14 -13.75 -15.35
C HIS A 142 2.95 -14.57 -14.09
N ARG A 143 4.01 -14.79 -13.30
CA ARG A 143 3.93 -15.52 -12.02
C ARG A 143 4.69 -14.80 -10.92
N VAL A 144 4.11 -14.81 -9.72
CA VAL A 144 4.82 -14.47 -8.49
C VAL A 144 5.15 -15.79 -7.80
N LEU A 145 6.42 -16.19 -7.81
CA LEU A 145 6.84 -17.51 -7.34
C LEU A 145 7.02 -17.53 -5.81
N ASP A 146 7.58 -16.47 -5.25
CA ASP A 146 7.78 -16.25 -3.81
C ASP A 146 8.08 -14.77 -3.50
N ASP A 147 8.58 -14.48 -2.30
CA ASP A 147 8.95 -13.14 -1.81
C ASP A 147 10.21 -12.56 -2.46
N LEU A 148 10.79 -13.25 -3.43
CA LEU A 148 11.99 -12.84 -4.15
C LEU A 148 11.86 -12.96 -5.67
N ARG A 149 11.17 -13.99 -6.16
CA ARG A 149 11.22 -14.44 -7.54
C ARG A 149 9.92 -14.15 -8.27
N VAL A 150 10.04 -13.51 -9.43
CA VAL A 150 8.93 -13.16 -10.32
C VAL A 150 9.27 -13.62 -11.73
N GLU A 151 8.34 -14.30 -12.39
CA GLU A 151 8.43 -14.60 -13.82
C GLU A 151 7.75 -13.50 -14.61
N VAL A 152 8.47 -12.96 -15.59
CA VAL A 152 8.00 -11.84 -16.41
C VAL A 152 8.29 -12.06 -17.89
N VAL A 153 7.63 -11.28 -18.74
CA VAL A 153 8.00 -11.12 -20.15
C VAL A 153 8.30 -9.66 -20.44
N ASP A 154 9.24 -9.37 -21.34
CA ASP A 154 9.52 -7.99 -21.78
C ASP A 154 8.64 -7.62 -22.96
N LEU A 155 7.74 -6.66 -22.76
CA LEU A 155 6.83 -6.15 -23.78
C LEU A 155 7.54 -5.29 -24.85
N LEU A 156 8.78 -4.87 -24.62
CA LEU A 156 9.61 -4.22 -25.64
C LEU A 156 10.27 -5.22 -26.60
N GLU A 157 10.26 -6.52 -26.29
CA GLU A 157 10.73 -7.55 -27.21
C GLU A 157 9.63 -7.86 -28.24
N PRO A 158 9.95 -7.93 -29.55
CA PRO A 158 8.97 -8.27 -30.58
C PRO A 158 8.43 -9.71 -30.44
N THR A 159 9.14 -10.56 -29.70
CA THR A 159 8.68 -11.90 -29.31
C THR A 159 9.05 -12.09 -27.85
N PRO A 160 8.15 -11.70 -26.93
CA PRO A 160 8.44 -11.72 -25.49
C PRO A 160 8.81 -13.12 -25.03
N THR A 161 9.94 -13.23 -24.33
CA THR A 161 10.42 -14.48 -23.74
C THR A 161 10.29 -14.44 -22.22
N GLU A 162 9.90 -15.55 -21.61
CA GLU A 162 9.83 -15.67 -20.14
C GLU A 162 11.22 -15.47 -19.52
N ARG A 163 11.29 -14.64 -18.48
CA ARG A 163 12.48 -14.32 -17.72
C ARG A 163 12.21 -14.42 -16.23
N LEU A 164 13.14 -15.00 -15.50
CA LEU A 164 13.14 -14.95 -14.04
C LEU A 164 13.78 -13.65 -13.58
N VAL A 165 13.04 -12.83 -12.83
CA VAL A 165 13.56 -11.68 -12.08
C VAL A 165 13.69 -12.07 -10.61
N CYS A 166 14.82 -11.72 -9.99
CA CYS A 166 14.98 -11.83 -8.54
C CYS A 166 15.17 -10.45 -7.94
N ASP A 167 14.15 -9.97 -7.24
CA ASP A 167 14.19 -8.76 -6.44
C ASP A 167 13.07 -8.75 -5.39
N ARG A 168 13.43 -8.56 -4.11
CA ARG A 168 12.46 -8.56 -3.01
C ARG A 168 11.48 -7.40 -3.08
N SER A 169 11.94 -6.21 -3.50
CA SER A 169 11.09 -5.02 -3.57
C SER A 169 10.03 -5.17 -4.66
N MET A 170 10.43 -5.62 -5.84
CA MET A 170 9.52 -5.93 -6.94
C MET A 170 8.58 -7.09 -6.60
N ALA A 171 9.09 -8.18 -6.02
CA ALA A 171 8.26 -9.34 -5.66
C ALA A 171 7.21 -9.03 -4.57
N ALA A 172 7.53 -8.10 -3.65
CA ALA A 172 6.60 -7.65 -2.62
C ALA A 172 5.35 -6.98 -3.22
N GLU A 173 5.52 -6.20 -4.30
CA GLU A 173 4.45 -5.41 -4.93
C GLU A 173 3.85 -6.09 -6.18
N ALA A 174 4.51 -7.12 -6.72
CA ALA A 174 4.08 -7.75 -7.96
C ALA A 174 2.71 -8.46 -7.83
N CYS A 175 1.85 -8.26 -8.82
CA CYS A 175 0.60 -8.99 -9.04
C CYS A 175 0.60 -9.56 -10.46
N ARG A 176 -0.17 -10.60 -10.74
CA ARG A 176 -0.26 -11.13 -12.12
C ARG A 176 -0.74 -10.02 -13.06
N PHE A 177 -0.11 -9.95 -14.23
CA PHE A 177 -0.32 -8.95 -15.28
C PHE A 177 -0.03 -7.49 -14.90
N ALA A 178 0.56 -7.25 -13.72
CA ALA A 178 1.15 -5.95 -13.43
C ALA A 178 2.26 -5.66 -14.46
N THR A 179 2.27 -4.42 -14.97
CA THR A 179 3.24 -3.96 -15.96
C THR A 179 4.15 -2.91 -15.34
N LEU A 180 5.45 -3.14 -15.43
CA LEU A 180 6.46 -2.39 -14.70
C LEU A 180 7.54 -1.90 -15.67
N LEU A 181 7.75 -0.59 -15.74
CA LEU A 181 8.83 0.02 -16.52
C LEU A 181 10.03 0.28 -15.61
N GLY A 182 11.18 -0.30 -15.92
CA GLY A 182 12.36 -0.13 -15.09
C GLY A 182 13.66 -0.54 -15.78
N TRP A 183 14.76 -0.36 -15.06
CA TRP A 183 16.09 -0.76 -15.51
C TRP A 183 16.34 -2.21 -15.11
N PHE A 184 16.69 -3.07 -16.06
CA PHE A 184 16.99 -4.47 -15.79
C PHE A 184 18.34 -4.86 -16.39
N TYR A 185 19.09 -5.68 -15.67
CA TYR A 185 20.32 -6.28 -16.20
C TYR A 185 20.36 -7.79 -15.98
N PRO A 186 20.96 -8.53 -16.93
CA PRO A 186 21.09 -9.96 -16.82
C PRO A 186 22.24 -10.35 -15.88
N LEU A 187 21.96 -11.24 -14.94
CA LEU A 187 22.94 -12.04 -14.21
C LEU A 187 22.90 -13.48 -14.74
N PRO A 188 23.87 -14.34 -14.39
CA PRO A 188 23.98 -15.69 -14.97
C PRO A 188 22.74 -16.58 -14.85
N HIS A 189 21.90 -16.38 -13.83
CA HIS A 189 20.74 -17.24 -13.53
C HIS A 189 19.41 -16.48 -13.43
N PHE A 190 19.42 -15.14 -13.40
CA PHE A 190 18.22 -14.32 -13.26
C PHE A 190 18.47 -12.89 -13.76
N TRP A 191 17.41 -12.12 -13.95
CA TRP A 191 17.46 -10.67 -14.16
C TRP A 191 17.29 -9.93 -12.84
N ARG A 192 17.96 -8.79 -12.72
CA ARG A 192 17.87 -7.91 -11.56
C ARG A 192 17.26 -6.58 -12.00
N CYS A 193 16.20 -6.15 -11.31
CA CYS A 193 15.71 -4.78 -11.39
C CYS A 193 16.73 -3.84 -10.72
N PHE A 194 17.10 -2.75 -11.36
CA PHE A 194 18.05 -1.77 -10.84
C PHE A 194 17.27 -0.56 -10.30
N ALA A 195 17.24 -0.46 -8.96
CA ALA A 195 16.34 0.41 -8.20
C ALA A 195 14.85 0.13 -8.41
N ILE A 196 14.08 1.16 -8.75
CA ILE A 196 12.61 1.16 -8.72
C ILE A 196 12.10 0.93 -10.14
N ALA A 197 11.07 0.09 -10.25
CA ALA A 197 10.27 -0.04 -11.46
C ALA A 197 8.95 0.71 -11.26
N ILE A 198 8.55 1.48 -12.27
CA ILE A 198 7.36 2.32 -12.25
C ILE A 198 6.18 1.50 -12.80
N PRO A 199 5.04 1.38 -12.08
CA PRO A 199 3.86 0.73 -12.62
C PRO A 199 3.29 1.53 -13.79
N VAL A 200 2.99 0.84 -14.88
CA VAL A 200 2.35 1.41 -16.07
C VAL A 200 1.03 0.69 -16.28
N SER A 201 -0.06 1.28 -15.80
CA SER A 201 -1.40 0.72 -15.98
C SER A 201 -1.97 1.01 -17.36
N PRO A 202 -2.87 0.15 -17.89
CA PRO A 202 -3.67 0.49 -19.04
C PRO A 202 -4.53 1.73 -18.75
N ILE A 203 -4.77 2.55 -19.79
CA ILE A 203 -5.57 3.77 -19.68
C ILE A 203 -6.66 3.72 -20.74
N GLY A 204 -7.92 3.52 -20.30
CA GLY A 204 -9.06 3.40 -21.21
C GLY A 204 -8.84 2.30 -22.27
N PRO A 205 -8.78 2.65 -23.57
CA PRO A 205 -8.53 1.66 -24.62
C PRO A 205 -7.04 1.31 -24.82
N TYR A 206 -6.10 2.02 -24.20
CA TYR A 206 -4.67 1.91 -24.46
C TYR A 206 -4.00 0.88 -23.54
N GLU A 207 -3.20 -0.02 -24.14
CA GLU A 207 -2.36 -0.96 -23.42
C GLU A 207 -1.18 -0.27 -22.73
N PRO A 208 -0.55 -0.89 -21.70
CA PRO A 208 0.61 -0.33 -21.01
C PRO A 208 1.74 0.15 -21.92
N LEU A 209 2.05 -0.61 -22.98
CA LEU A 209 3.07 -0.21 -23.95
C LEU A 209 2.66 1.04 -24.73
N GLU A 210 1.40 1.13 -25.17
CA GLU A 210 0.88 2.29 -25.89
C GLU A 210 0.83 3.54 -24.99
N VAL A 211 0.53 3.36 -23.70
CA VAL A 211 0.59 4.42 -22.69
C VAL A 211 2.03 4.94 -22.56
N ALA A 212 3.00 4.03 -22.40
CA ALA A 212 4.41 4.40 -22.30
C ALA A 212 4.89 5.12 -23.59
N GLU A 213 4.56 4.59 -24.76
CA GLU A 213 4.89 5.19 -26.06
C GLU A 213 4.32 6.59 -26.21
N GLU A 214 3.06 6.79 -25.81
CA GLU A 214 2.38 8.07 -25.92
C GLU A 214 2.99 9.12 -24.98
N ILE A 215 3.36 8.75 -23.76
CA ILE A 215 4.07 9.63 -22.83
C ILE A 215 5.46 9.96 -23.35
N VAL A 216 6.23 8.97 -23.80
CA VAL A 216 7.56 9.19 -24.40
C VAL A 216 7.46 10.15 -25.57
N ARG A 217 6.49 9.94 -26.47
CA ARG A 217 6.23 10.80 -27.63
C ARG A 217 5.86 12.22 -27.22
N HIS A 218 4.99 12.38 -26.22
CA HIS A 218 4.55 13.68 -25.71
C HIS A 218 5.70 14.48 -25.09
N LEU A 219 6.58 13.79 -24.35
CA LEU A 219 7.79 14.37 -23.75
C LEU A 219 8.95 14.58 -24.75
N GLY A 220 8.70 14.41 -26.06
CA GLY A 220 9.69 14.63 -27.12
C GLY A 220 10.74 13.52 -27.25
N GLY A 221 10.44 12.32 -26.77
CA GLY A 221 11.30 11.15 -26.84
C GLY A 221 11.26 10.41 -28.19
N PRO A 222 12.16 9.44 -28.38
CA PRO A 222 12.31 8.71 -29.62
C PRO A 222 11.19 7.67 -29.83
N ALA A 223 10.79 7.47 -31.08
CA ALA A 223 9.79 6.45 -31.44
C ALA A 223 10.35 5.02 -31.39
N ALA A 224 11.65 4.83 -31.63
CA ALA A 224 12.27 3.52 -31.63
C ALA A 224 12.66 3.09 -30.20
N HIS A 225 12.21 1.90 -29.78
CA HIS A 225 12.42 1.39 -28.42
C HIS A 225 13.90 1.15 -28.07
N ASP A 226 14.75 0.89 -29.06
CA ASP A 226 16.19 0.72 -28.84
C ASP A 226 16.88 2.01 -28.36
N ALA A 227 16.35 3.18 -28.76
CA ALA A 227 16.79 4.49 -28.31
C ALA A 227 16.21 4.91 -26.95
N TRP A 228 15.25 4.15 -26.40
CA TRP A 228 14.63 4.48 -25.10
C TRP A 228 15.64 4.43 -23.97
N ASN A 229 16.65 3.57 -24.07
CA ASN A 229 17.72 3.45 -23.07
C ASN A 229 18.37 4.81 -22.76
N ASP A 230 18.93 5.46 -23.78
CA ASP A 230 19.66 6.72 -23.56
C ASP A 230 18.70 7.87 -23.20
N TRP A 231 17.45 7.80 -23.68
CA TRP A 231 16.42 8.79 -23.37
C TRP A 231 15.95 8.71 -21.91
N PHE A 232 15.60 7.52 -21.42
CA PHE A 232 15.13 7.32 -20.04
C PHE A 232 16.20 7.61 -19.00
N ALA A 233 17.49 7.47 -19.35
CA ALA A 233 18.57 7.86 -18.45
C ALA A 233 18.41 9.31 -17.94
N HIS A 234 17.82 10.20 -18.75
CA HIS A 234 17.64 11.61 -18.42
C HIS A 234 16.19 12.03 -18.19
N ASN A 235 15.22 11.14 -18.47
CA ASN A 235 13.79 11.49 -18.48
C ASN A 235 12.91 10.55 -17.64
N LEU A 236 13.47 9.58 -16.91
CA LEU A 236 12.67 8.66 -16.09
C LEU A 236 11.82 9.37 -15.03
N GLY A 237 12.37 10.38 -14.33
CA GLY A 237 11.61 11.18 -13.35
C GLY A 237 10.44 11.91 -14.00
N LYS A 238 10.69 12.63 -15.10
CA LYS A 238 9.63 13.31 -15.89
C LYS A 238 8.57 12.36 -16.44
N PHE A 239 8.96 11.15 -16.83
CA PHE A 239 8.04 10.11 -17.27
C PHE A 239 7.11 9.67 -16.12
N ALA A 240 7.67 9.48 -14.91
CA ALA A 240 6.89 9.17 -13.71
C ALA A 240 5.90 10.30 -13.37
N GLU A 241 6.37 11.56 -13.39
CA GLU A 241 5.53 12.74 -13.17
C GLU A 241 4.40 12.84 -14.21
N ALA A 242 4.68 12.55 -15.48
CA ALA A 242 3.66 12.55 -16.53
C ALA A 242 2.61 11.45 -16.35
N LEU A 243 3.01 10.25 -15.91
CA LEU A 243 2.07 9.18 -15.53
C LEU A 243 1.15 9.62 -14.40
N GLN A 244 1.73 10.16 -13.32
CA GLN A 244 0.98 10.62 -12.16
C GLN A 244 0.04 11.78 -12.51
N ALA A 245 0.51 12.79 -13.24
CA ALA A 245 -0.31 13.91 -13.71
C ALA A 245 -1.48 13.41 -14.59
N THR A 246 -1.22 12.42 -15.45
CA THR A 246 -2.27 11.81 -16.29
C THR A 246 -3.30 11.08 -15.43
N ALA A 247 -2.88 10.31 -14.42
CA ALA A 247 -3.78 9.62 -13.50
C ALA A 247 -4.66 10.59 -12.70
N LEU A 248 -4.06 11.63 -12.12
CA LEU A 248 -4.76 12.67 -11.36
C LEU A 248 -5.76 13.44 -12.23
N ALA A 249 -5.37 13.83 -13.45
CA ALA A 249 -6.27 14.51 -14.38
C ALA A 249 -7.43 13.63 -14.83
N ARG A 250 -7.21 12.33 -15.03
CA ARG A 250 -8.29 11.37 -15.31
C ARG A 250 -9.20 11.20 -14.11
N GLN A 251 -8.65 11.14 -12.91
CA GLN A 251 -9.45 11.09 -11.69
C GLN A 251 -10.33 12.35 -11.55
N GLU A 252 -9.78 13.54 -11.82
CA GLU A 252 -10.55 14.80 -11.83
C GLU A 252 -11.67 14.76 -12.88
N GLN A 253 -11.41 14.27 -14.10
CA GLN A 253 -12.45 14.08 -15.13
C GLN A 253 -13.51 13.06 -14.70
N LEU A 254 -13.11 11.98 -14.05
CA LEU A 254 -14.01 10.95 -13.56
C LEU A 254 -14.93 11.52 -12.48
N LEU A 255 -14.35 12.17 -11.46
CA LEU A 255 -15.11 12.83 -10.39
C LEU A 255 -16.03 13.93 -10.93
N ALA A 256 -15.59 14.73 -11.90
CA ALA A 256 -16.42 15.76 -12.53
C ALA A 256 -17.60 15.18 -13.34
N ASN A 257 -17.48 13.93 -13.79
CA ASN A 257 -18.55 13.22 -14.49
C ASN A 257 -19.43 12.37 -13.57
N LEU A 258 -19.06 12.20 -12.29
CA LEU A 258 -19.91 11.50 -11.32
C LEU A 258 -21.12 12.36 -10.97
N ASP A 259 -22.31 11.80 -11.07
CA ASP A 259 -23.53 12.43 -10.58
C ASP A 259 -23.67 12.23 -9.06
N THR A 260 -22.87 12.95 -8.29
CA THR A 260 -22.83 12.85 -6.82
C THR A 260 -23.81 13.78 -6.11
N GLU A 261 -24.80 14.33 -6.80
CA GLU A 261 -25.77 15.22 -6.14
C GLU A 261 -26.70 14.41 -5.24
N LEU A 262 -26.67 14.67 -3.93
CA LEU A 262 -27.68 14.17 -3.01
C LEU A 262 -28.93 15.05 -3.13
N GLY A 263 -29.97 14.54 -3.78
CA GLY A 263 -31.26 15.20 -3.86
C GLY A 263 -32.08 14.94 -2.61
N LYS A 264 -32.67 16.00 -2.02
CA LYS A 264 -33.63 15.88 -0.93
C LYS A 264 -34.92 16.61 -1.28
N ALA A 265 -36.07 15.96 -1.22
CA ALA A 265 -37.37 16.59 -1.45
C ALA A 265 -38.27 16.42 -0.23
N ARG A 266 -38.94 17.49 0.20
CA ARG A 266 -39.88 17.48 1.33
C ARG A 266 -41.31 17.61 0.86
N TYR A 267 -42.17 16.81 1.46
CA TYR A 267 -43.60 16.73 1.19
C TYR A 267 -44.39 16.86 2.48
N GLU A 268 -45.47 17.61 2.43
CA GLU A 268 -46.47 17.70 3.50
C GLU A 268 -47.60 16.72 3.25
N LEU A 269 -48.07 16.07 4.31
CA LEU A 269 -49.21 15.16 4.21
C LEU A 269 -50.53 15.93 4.18
N ARG A 270 -51.36 15.65 3.17
CA ARG A 270 -52.75 16.14 3.05
C ARG A 270 -53.80 15.11 3.46
N ALA A 271 -53.38 13.85 3.59
CA ALA A 271 -54.18 12.76 4.14
C ALA A 271 -53.53 12.25 5.45
N PRO A 272 -54.27 11.50 6.29
CA PRO A 272 -53.72 10.91 7.50
C PRO A 272 -52.48 10.05 7.20
N PHE A 273 -51.52 10.06 8.14
CA PHE A 273 -50.26 9.31 8.04
C PHE A 273 -50.47 7.85 7.64
N GLU A 274 -51.36 7.14 8.32
CA GLU A 274 -51.65 5.72 8.04
C GLU A 274 -52.19 5.48 6.63
N THR A 275 -52.97 6.41 6.07
CA THR A 275 -53.48 6.30 4.70
C THR A 275 -52.33 6.41 3.70
N CYS A 276 -51.44 7.39 3.87
CA CYS A 276 -50.28 7.56 3.00
C CYS A 276 -49.31 6.37 3.15
N ARG A 277 -49.08 5.91 4.38
CA ARG A 277 -48.21 4.76 4.70
C ARG A 277 -48.68 3.50 4.02
N LEU A 278 -49.97 3.18 4.10
CA LEU A 278 -50.56 2.01 3.42
C LEU A 278 -50.44 2.08 1.90
N MET A 279 -50.57 3.26 1.30
CA MET A 279 -50.38 3.43 -0.14
C MET A 279 -48.93 3.15 -0.56
N LEU A 280 -47.97 3.63 0.23
CA LEU A 280 -46.54 3.39 -0.02
C LEU A 280 -46.16 1.92 0.22
N ASP A 281 -46.65 1.31 1.30
CA ASP A 281 -46.44 -0.12 1.60
C ASP A 281 -47.07 -1.05 0.54
N GLY A 282 -48.04 -0.55 -0.26
CA GLY A 282 -48.63 -1.28 -1.39
C GLY A 282 -47.74 -1.35 -2.64
N VAL A 283 -46.60 -0.67 -2.66
CA VAL A 283 -45.65 -0.66 -3.78
C VAL A 283 -44.65 -1.81 -3.63
N THR A 284 -44.58 -2.71 -4.62
CA THR A 284 -43.73 -3.92 -4.56
C THR A 284 -42.23 -3.63 -4.48
N SER A 285 -41.78 -2.50 -5.05
CA SER A 285 -40.39 -2.05 -5.01
C SER A 285 -40.02 -1.30 -3.73
N VAL A 286 -40.94 -1.17 -2.76
CA VAL A 286 -40.69 -0.46 -1.51
C VAL A 286 -40.63 -1.44 -0.35
N ALA A 287 -39.63 -1.29 0.52
CA ALA A 287 -39.47 -2.11 1.73
C ALA A 287 -39.16 -1.27 2.98
N PRO A 288 -39.43 -1.79 4.19
CA PRO A 288 -38.96 -1.19 5.43
C PRO A 288 -37.46 -0.95 5.44
N ASP A 289 -37.03 0.19 5.99
CA ASP A 289 -35.63 0.54 6.19
C ASP A 289 -35.42 1.08 7.61
N GLU A 290 -34.17 1.08 8.07
CA GLU A 290 -33.81 1.61 9.38
C GLU A 290 -33.51 3.11 9.33
N LEU A 291 -33.91 3.81 10.39
CA LEU A 291 -33.53 5.20 10.63
C LEU A 291 -32.18 5.26 11.37
N ALA A 292 -31.29 6.12 10.88
CA ALA A 292 -30.09 6.51 11.60
C ALA A 292 -30.44 7.32 12.85
N ASP A 293 -29.54 7.35 13.84
CA ASP A 293 -29.80 8.00 15.13
C ASP A 293 -30.16 9.49 14.99
N SER A 294 -29.54 10.19 14.04
CA SER A 294 -29.84 11.59 13.71
C SER A 294 -31.22 11.78 13.06
N GLU A 295 -31.73 10.77 12.35
CA GLU A 295 -33.03 10.84 11.64
C GLU A 295 -34.21 10.60 12.60
N ARG A 296 -34.01 9.85 13.69
CA ARG A 296 -35.05 9.50 14.68
C ARG A 296 -35.62 10.70 15.44
N ALA A 297 -34.94 11.85 15.39
CA ALA A 297 -35.44 13.08 15.97
C ALA A 297 -36.67 13.63 15.22
N ASP A 298 -36.68 13.48 13.89
CA ASP A 298 -37.67 14.13 13.01
C ASP A 298 -38.57 13.13 12.26
N PHE A 299 -38.17 11.86 12.17
CA PHE A 299 -38.88 10.82 11.42
C PHE A 299 -39.22 9.62 12.30
N THR A 300 -40.37 8.99 12.04
CA THR A 300 -40.85 7.81 12.78
C THR A 300 -40.46 6.51 12.11
N GLU A 301 -40.46 6.48 10.77
CA GLU A 301 -40.12 5.30 9.98
C GLU A 301 -39.27 5.67 8.75
N ALA A 302 -38.57 4.69 8.19
CA ALA A 302 -37.94 4.80 6.88
C ALA A 302 -38.42 3.69 5.94
N ARG A 303 -38.33 3.96 4.65
CA ARG A 303 -38.48 2.99 3.56
C ARG A 303 -37.32 3.14 2.58
N VAL A 304 -36.93 2.03 2.00
CA VAL A 304 -36.03 1.99 0.84
C VAL A 304 -36.87 1.68 -0.40
N TRP A 305 -36.60 2.40 -1.48
CA TRP A 305 -37.21 2.20 -2.78
C TRP A 305 -36.18 1.59 -3.72
N PHE A 306 -36.46 0.41 -4.26
CA PHE A 306 -35.58 -0.31 -5.18
C PHE A 306 -35.83 0.08 -6.64
N ASP A 307 -34.76 0.09 -7.43
CA ASP A 307 -34.84 0.30 -8.88
C ASP A 307 -35.11 -1.02 -9.61
N ASP A 308 -36.38 -1.30 -9.89
CA ASP A 308 -36.76 -2.50 -10.64
C ASP A 308 -36.64 -2.31 -12.17
N SER A 309 -36.22 -1.13 -12.65
CA SER A 309 -36.15 -0.83 -14.09
C SER A 309 -34.76 -1.04 -14.70
N ASP A 310 -33.72 -1.12 -13.87
CA ASP A 310 -32.33 -1.26 -14.30
C ASP A 310 -31.80 -2.68 -14.02
N GLN A 311 -32.22 -3.65 -14.84
CA GLN A 311 -31.69 -5.02 -14.82
C GLN A 311 -30.23 -5.11 -15.31
N THR A 312 -29.63 -3.99 -15.73
CA THR A 312 -28.26 -3.94 -16.25
C THR A 312 -27.19 -3.76 -15.16
N THR A 313 -27.58 -3.57 -13.90
CA THR A 313 -26.65 -3.37 -12.79
C THR A 313 -26.32 -4.68 -12.05
N VAL A 314 -25.03 -5.04 -12.03
CA VAL A 314 -24.43 -6.27 -11.48
C VAL A 314 -24.76 -6.43 -10.00
N PHE A 315 -25.68 -7.33 -9.64
CA PHE A 315 -25.90 -7.71 -8.24
C PHE A 315 -26.42 -9.15 -8.14
N SER A 316 -25.81 -9.94 -7.23
CA SER A 316 -26.34 -11.22 -6.74
C SER A 316 -27.85 -11.17 -6.44
N GLU A 317 -28.54 -12.32 -6.42
CA GLU A 317 -29.95 -12.41 -5.94
C GLU A 317 -30.16 -11.79 -4.54
N ARG A 318 -29.08 -11.62 -3.77
CA ARG A 318 -29.06 -11.02 -2.43
C ARG A 318 -28.89 -9.50 -2.45
N THR A 319 -28.67 -8.89 -3.59
CA THR A 319 -28.35 -7.46 -3.72
C THR A 319 -29.36 -6.78 -4.64
N ARG A 320 -29.99 -5.72 -4.15
CA ARG A 320 -30.98 -4.96 -4.93
C ARG A 320 -30.54 -3.49 -5.08
N PRO A 321 -30.56 -2.95 -6.32
CA PRO A 321 -30.23 -1.55 -6.57
C PRO A 321 -31.28 -0.64 -5.94
N VAL A 322 -30.82 0.41 -5.28
CA VAL A 322 -31.65 1.37 -4.55
C VAL A 322 -31.86 2.59 -5.43
N LEU A 323 -33.12 2.91 -5.70
CA LEU A 323 -33.55 4.14 -6.35
C LEU A 323 -33.49 5.33 -5.39
N GLY A 324 -33.75 5.10 -4.10
CA GLY A 324 -33.62 6.09 -3.03
C GLY A 324 -34.29 5.67 -1.73
N ARG A 325 -34.36 6.58 -0.76
CA ARG A 325 -35.00 6.39 0.55
C ARG A 325 -36.17 7.36 0.73
N VAL A 326 -37.15 6.93 1.52
CA VAL A 326 -38.30 7.73 1.95
C VAL A 326 -38.32 7.74 3.49
N LEU A 327 -38.14 8.92 4.08
CA LEU A 327 -38.23 9.13 5.52
C LEU A 327 -39.64 9.62 5.86
N LEU A 328 -40.31 8.92 6.79
CA LEU A 328 -41.73 9.11 7.09
C LEU A 328 -41.88 9.79 8.46
N GLY A 329 -42.23 11.07 8.46
CA GLY A 329 -42.63 11.82 9.63
C GLY A 329 -44.16 11.89 9.74
N GLN A 330 -44.66 12.24 10.94
CA GLN A 330 -46.11 12.30 11.20
C GLN A 330 -46.84 13.36 10.36
N THR A 331 -46.15 14.45 10.00
CA THR A 331 -46.73 15.60 9.29
C THR A 331 -46.07 15.86 7.93
N HIS A 332 -44.85 15.37 7.72
CA HIS A 332 -44.08 15.59 6.51
C HIS A 332 -43.18 14.40 6.23
N TRP A 333 -42.97 14.11 4.95
CA TRP A 333 -42.12 13.04 4.46
C TRP A 333 -40.96 13.62 3.63
N GLN A 334 -39.83 12.93 3.60
CA GLN A 334 -38.64 13.34 2.87
C GLN A 334 -38.16 12.24 1.94
N LEU A 335 -37.91 12.58 0.67
CA LEU A 335 -37.23 11.71 -0.29
C LEU A 335 -35.75 12.04 -0.32
N GLU A 336 -34.91 11.02 -0.38
CA GLU A 336 -33.46 11.16 -0.57
C GLU A 336 -32.98 10.19 -1.66
N ALA A 337 -32.19 10.67 -2.62
CA ALA A 337 -31.54 9.82 -3.62
C ALA A 337 -30.23 10.45 -4.11
N MET A 338 -29.29 9.60 -4.51
CA MET A 338 -28.01 10.00 -5.09
C MET A 338 -28.13 10.09 -6.61
N GLY A 339 -27.74 11.23 -7.17
CA GLY A 339 -27.79 11.51 -8.60
C GLY A 339 -29.07 12.21 -9.03
N LYS A 340 -28.94 13.17 -9.96
CA LYS A 340 -30.01 13.96 -10.58
C LYS A 340 -31.08 13.08 -11.20
N GLU A 341 -30.67 12.09 -11.98
CA GLU A 341 -31.59 11.24 -12.73
C GLU A 341 -32.38 10.32 -11.80
N GLN A 342 -31.69 9.63 -10.88
CA GLN A 342 -32.33 8.77 -9.87
C GLN A 342 -33.27 9.58 -8.97
N PHE A 343 -32.86 10.78 -8.53
CA PHE A 343 -33.69 11.67 -7.74
C PHE A 343 -34.94 12.16 -8.48
N ALA A 344 -34.82 12.49 -9.78
CA ALA A 344 -35.98 12.85 -10.58
C ALA A 344 -36.96 11.67 -10.75
N ARG A 345 -36.41 10.45 -10.91
CA ARG A 345 -37.18 9.21 -11.06
C ARG A 345 -37.92 8.83 -9.77
N ILE A 346 -37.25 8.76 -8.61
CA ILE A 346 -37.95 8.46 -7.34
C ILE A 346 -39.04 9.47 -7.04
N ARG A 347 -38.78 10.75 -7.34
CA ARG A 347 -39.76 11.82 -7.11
C ARG A 347 -41.01 11.63 -7.96
N SER A 348 -40.81 11.32 -9.24
CA SER A 348 -41.91 11.09 -10.18
C SER A 348 -42.73 9.85 -9.78
N GLU A 349 -42.07 8.77 -9.36
CA GLU A 349 -42.75 7.57 -8.85
C GLU A 349 -43.50 7.84 -7.54
N PHE A 350 -42.90 8.57 -6.60
CA PHE A 350 -43.52 8.94 -5.33
C PHE A 350 -44.77 9.81 -5.53
N GLU A 351 -44.67 10.86 -6.36
CA GLU A 351 -45.78 11.75 -6.68
C GLU A 351 -46.88 11.01 -7.45
N ARG A 352 -46.54 10.05 -8.31
CA ARG A 352 -47.50 9.18 -8.99
C ARG A 352 -48.25 8.27 -8.02
N VAL A 353 -47.56 7.71 -7.01
CA VAL A 353 -48.16 6.80 -6.03
C VAL A 353 -49.07 7.56 -5.07
N LEU A 354 -48.63 8.67 -4.50
CA LEU A 354 -49.40 9.37 -3.47
C LEU A 354 -50.36 10.43 -4.02
N GLY A 355 -50.10 10.98 -5.21
CA GLY A 355 -50.97 11.95 -5.87
C GLY A 355 -51.33 13.13 -4.96
N ASP A 356 -52.63 13.44 -4.86
CA ASP A 356 -53.15 14.57 -4.08
C ASP A 356 -53.01 14.42 -2.56
N ASN A 357 -52.60 13.23 -2.06
CA ASN A 357 -52.40 12.98 -0.63
C ASN A 357 -51.15 13.64 -0.06
N VAL A 358 -50.27 14.16 -0.92
CA VAL A 358 -49.07 14.90 -0.53
C VAL A 358 -48.98 16.23 -1.26
N ARG A 359 -48.33 17.21 -0.63
CA ARG A 359 -47.98 18.49 -1.24
C ARG A 359 -46.47 18.67 -1.22
N PHE A 360 -45.87 18.88 -2.39
CA PHE A 360 -44.48 19.28 -2.49
C PHE A 360 -44.24 20.63 -1.80
N GLN A 361 -43.27 20.68 -0.87
CA GLN A 361 -42.88 21.89 -0.16
C GLN A 361 -41.58 22.49 -0.69
N GLY A 362 -40.66 21.66 -1.14
CA GLY A 362 -39.37 22.11 -1.67
C GLY A 362 -38.39 20.97 -1.87
N ALA A 363 -37.32 21.24 -2.62
CA ALA A 363 -36.21 20.32 -2.79
C ALA A 363 -34.88 21.07 -2.68
N SER A 364 -33.88 20.42 -2.12
CA SER A 364 -32.49 20.82 -2.15
C SER A 364 -31.66 19.80 -2.90
N ARG A 365 -30.52 20.24 -3.41
CA ARG A 365 -29.50 19.36 -3.99
C ARG A 365 -28.18 19.76 -3.39
N ASP A 366 -27.52 18.78 -2.77
CA ASP A 366 -26.20 18.97 -2.18
C ASP A 366 -25.19 18.28 -3.09
N ASP A 367 -24.26 19.07 -3.66
CA ASP A 367 -23.15 18.52 -4.44
C ASP A 367 -22.13 17.90 -3.47
N VAL A 368 -22.19 16.57 -3.34
CA VAL A 368 -21.31 15.84 -2.44
C VAL A 368 -19.86 15.82 -2.95
N ALA A 369 -19.63 15.77 -4.27
CA ALA A 369 -18.28 15.82 -4.84
C ALA A 369 -17.59 17.14 -4.49
N SER A 370 -18.29 18.28 -4.58
CA SER A 370 -17.73 19.59 -4.24
C SER A 370 -17.24 19.67 -2.77
N ARG A 371 -17.81 18.86 -1.88
CA ARG A 371 -17.40 18.74 -0.47
C ARG A 371 -16.27 17.73 -0.25
N LEU A 372 -16.16 16.72 -1.13
CA LEU A 372 -15.08 15.73 -1.09
C LEU A 372 -13.78 16.29 -1.71
N THR A 373 -13.89 17.17 -2.71
CA THR A 373 -12.76 17.92 -3.28
C THR A 373 -12.36 19.06 -2.35
N THR A 374 -11.79 18.74 -1.18
CA THR A 374 -11.30 19.77 -0.25
C THR A 374 -9.91 20.29 -0.65
N GLU A 375 -9.13 19.50 -1.39
CA GLU A 375 -7.84 19.88 -1.97
C GLU A 375 -7.83 19.50 -3.45
N LYS A 376 -7.60 20.47 -4.34
CA LYS A 376 -7.40 20.21 -5.76
C LYS A 376 -6.00 19.60 -5.91
N ALA A 377 -5.91 18.41 -6.50
CA ALA A 377 -4.61 17.81 -6.81
C ALA A 377 -3.80 18.77 -7.69
N GLU A 378 -2.60 19.14 -7.24
CA GLU A 378 -1.68 19.98 -8.00
C GLU A 378 -0.87 19.08 -8.95
N TYR A 379 -1.00 19.33 -10.25
CA TYR A 379 -0.20 18.68 -11.30
C TYR A 379 0.07 19.66 -12.44
N ASP A 380 1.15 19.43 -13.19
CA ASP A 380 1.49 20.24 -14.37
C ASP A 380 0.70 19.75 -15.60
N PRO A 381 -0.22 20.55 -16.17
CA PRO A 381 -0.98 20.16 -17.34
C PRO A 381 -0.13 19.90 -18.58
N ASP A 382 1.06 20.53 -18.69
CA ASP A 382 1.94 20.38 -19.85
C ASP A 382 2.56 18.98 -19.93
N LEU A 383 2.58 18.23 -18.82
CA LEU A 383 3.06 16.85 -18.78
C LEU A 383 2.05 15.82 -19.31
N ILE A 384 0.78 16.21 -19.49
CA ILE A 384 -0.30 15.26 -19.78
C ILE A 384 -0.48 15.07 -21.30
N PRO A 385 -0.33 13.86 -21.84
CA PRO A 385 -0.65 13.61 -23.24
C PRO A 385 -2.17 13.72 -23.48
N PRO A 386 -2.64 14.63 -24.36
CA PRO A 386 -4.08 14.82 -24.58
C PRO A 386 -4.80 13.55 -25.04
N LYS A 387 -4.10 12.66 -25.74
CA LYS A 387 -4.63 11.38 -26.22
C LYS A 387 -5.03 10.46 -25.07
N LEU A 388 -4.33 10.48 -23.93
CA LEU A 388 -4.63 9.63 -22.77
C LEU A 388 -5.79 10.17 -21.92
N LEU A 389 -6.25 11.40 -22.18
CA LEU A 389 -7.47 11.95 -21.62
C LEU A 389 -8.71 11.70 -22.48
N THR A 390 -8.55 11.08 -23.65
CA THR A 390 -9.68 10.67 -24.48
C THR A 390 -10.38 9.46 -23.84
N HIS A 391 -11.71 9.38 -23.98
CA HIS A 391 -12.53 8.31 -23.41
C HIS A 391 -12.47 8.24 -21.87
N PRO A 392 -13.04 9.23 -21.15
CA PRO A 392 -13.19 9.11 -19.71
C PRO A 392 -14.06 7.89 -19.39
N ASP A 393 -13.63 7.11 -18.39
CA ASP A 393 -14.40 5.97 -17.92
C ASP A 393 -15.73 6.49 -17.35
N LYS A 394 -16.84 5.94 -17.82
CA LYS A 394 -18.15 6.25 -17.27
C LYS A 394 -18.34 5.43 -16.00
N VAL A 395 -18.15 6.05 -14.85
CA VAL A 395 -18.49 5.43 -13.57
C VAL A 395 -19.93 5.78 -13.22
N SER A 396 -20.73 4.74 -13.02
CA SER A 396 -22.08 4.86 -12.42
C SER A 396 -21.98 4.54 -10.95
N VAL A 397 -22.54 5.39 -10.09
CA VAL A 397 -22.65 5.15 -8.66
C VAL A 397 -24.03 4.59 -8.38
N ALA A 398 -24.10 3.31 -8.02
CA ALA A 398 -25.32 2.67 -7.57
C ALA A 398 -25.19 2.29 -6.09
N SER A 399 -26.21 2.62 -5.30
CA SER A 399 -26.32 2.15 -3.90
C SER A 399 -27.10 0.84 -3.87
N ASN A 400 -26.64 -0.13 -3.08
CA ASN A 400 -27.24 -1.46 -3.04
C ASN A 400 -27.52 -1.90 -1.62
N ARG A 401 -28.61 -2.65 -1.41
CA ARG A 401 -28.87 -3.35 -0.14
C ARG A 401 -28.58 -4.83 -0.30
N VAL A 402 -27.84 -5.39 0.66
CA VAL A 402 -27.55 -6.83 0.77
C VAL A 402 -28.51 -7.46 1.77
N GLU A 403 -29.30 -8.45 1.35
CA GLU A 403 -30.12 -9.26 2.25
C GLU A 403 -29.23 -10.26 3.03
N VAL A 404 -29.22 -10.13 4.36
CA VAL A 404 -28.49 -11.03 5.26
C VAL A 404 -29.43 -12.11 5.78
N THR A 405 -29.58 -13.21 5.03
CA THR A 405 -30.39 -14.34 5.51
C THR A 405 -29.56 -15.26 6.41
N GLY A 406 -29.70 -15.13 7.74
CA GLY A 406 -29.10 -16.06 8.69
C GLY A 406 -29.18 -15.61 10.16
N LYS A 407 -29.66 -16.49 11.05
CA LYS A 407 -29.57 -16.27 12.51
C LYS A 407 -28.10 -16.41 12.96
N SER A 408 -27.69 -15.50 13.83
CA SER A 408 -26.34 -15.29 14.39
C SER A 408 -25.40 -14.52 13.46
N GLY A 409 -24.84 -13.41 13.98
CA GLY A 409 -23.91 -12.51 13.31
C GLY A 409 -22.57 -13.15 12.99
N LYS A 410 -22.57 -14.17 12.12
CA LYS A 410 -21.44 -14.42 11.26
C LYS A 410 -21.46 -13.33 10.20
N GLN A 411 -20.43 -12.50 10.27
CA GLN A 411 -19.96 -11.60 9.23
C GLN A 411 -20.30 -12.20 7.85
N LEU A 412 -21.08 -11.48 7.03
CA LEU A 412 -21.24 -11.81 5.62
C LEU A 412 -19.85 -12.10 5.05
N ASP A 413 -19.67 -13.28 4.44
CA ASP A 413 -18.42 -13.59 3.80
C ASP A 413 -18.35 -12.74 2.52
N VAL A 414 -17.56 -11.67 2.57
CA VAL A 414 -17.36 -10.77 1.42
C VAL A 414 -16.86 -11.57 0.21
N ASP A 415 -16.14 -12.66 0.45
CA ASP A 415 -15.61 -13.51 -0.60
C ASP A 415 -16.73 -14.26 -1.35
N ASP A 416 -17.81 -14.68 -0.66
CA ASP A 416 -18.98 -15.30 -1.30
C ASP A 416 -19.71 -14.31 -2.22
N ILE A 417 -19.90 -13.06 -1.76
CA ILE A 417 -20.56 -12.01 -2.56
C ILE A 417 -19.75 -11.69 -3.81
N MET A 418 -18.43 -11.57 -3.67
CA MET A 418 -17.53 -11.33 -4.80
C MET A 418 -17.60 -12.49 -5.80
N ALA A 419 -17.54 -13.74 -5.32
CA ALA A 419 -17.63 -14.92 -6.18
C ALA A 419 -18.95 -15.01 -6.95
N ASP A 420 -20.08 -14.63 -6.32
CA ASP A 420 -21.38 -14.61 -6.99
C ASP A 420 -21.45 -13.51 -8.06
N ASN A 421 -20.91 -12.31 -7.77
CA ASN A 421 -20.81 -11.24 -8.76
C ASN A 421 -19.92 -11.64 -9.96
N ASP A 422 -18.79 -12.30 -9.69
CA ASP A 422 -17.89 -12.80 -10.73
C ASP A 422 -18.59 -13.81 -11.65
N ARG A 423 -19.41 -14.71 -11.10
CA ARG A 423 -20.22 -15.67 -11.90
C ARG A 423 -21.27 -14.97 -12.74
N LEU A 424 -21.98 -13.98 -12.18
CA LEU A 424 -23.02 -13.25 -12.89
C LEU A 424 -22.46 -12.45 -14.06
N TRP A 425 -21.27 -11.86 -13.88
CA TRP A 425 -20.61 -11.11 -14.93
C TRP A 425 -20.41 -11.93 -16.23
N LEU A 426 -20.18 -13.25 -16.12
CA LEU A 426 -19.99 -14.14 -17.28
C LEU A 426 -21.21 -14.23 -18.22
N ASP A 427 -22.40 -14.00 -17.69
CA ASP A 427 -23.66 -14.13 -18.43
C ASP A 427 -24.28 -12.78 -18.80
N GLN A 428 -23.62 -11.67 -18.44
CA GLN A 428 -24.13 -10.33 -18.71
C GLN A 428 -23.53 -9.68 -19.97
N PRO A 429 -24.34 -8.96 -20.77
CA PRO A 429 -23.86 -8.09 -21.83
C PRO A 429 -22.83 -7.07 -21.33
N VAL A 430 -21.63 -7.09 -21.88
CA VAL A 430 -20.61 -6.09 -21.58
C VAL A 430 -20.52 -5.10 -22.74
N PRO A 431 -20.66 -3.78 -22.52
CA PRO A 431 -20.54 -2.78 -23.59
C PRO A 431 -19.21 -2.86 -24.35
N ALA A 432 -18.13 -3.22 -23.66
CA ALA A 432 -16.84 -3.46 -24.28
C ALA A 432 -16.86 -4.60 -25.31
N PHE A 433 -17.81 -5.54 -25.25
CA PHE A 433 -17.96 -6.62 -26.23
C PHE A 433 -19.14 -6.39 -27.18
N ASP A 434 -19.47 -5.12 -27.45
CA ASP A 434 -20.62 -4.71 -28.28
C ASP A 434 -21.95 -5.31 -27.77
N GLY A 435 -22.09 -5.41 -26.44
CA GLY A 435 -23.26 -6.00 -25.78
C GLY A 435 -23.28 -7.53 -25.76
N LYS A 436 -22.21 -8.21 -26.17
CA LYS A 436 -22.07 -9.66 -25.97
C LYS A 436 -21.63 -9.98 -24.54
N THR A 437 -21.90 -11.20 -24.09
CA THR A 437 -21.40 -11.70 -22.79
C THR A 437 -19.95 -12.15 -22.89
N PRO A 438 -19.20 -12.23 -21.77
CA PRO A 438 -17.85 -12.80 -21.76
C PRO A 438 -17.77 -14.19 -22.40
N ARG A 439 -18.75 -15.07 -22.17
CA ARG A 439 -18.82 -16.39 -22.83
C ARG A 439 -18.96 -16.30 -24.34
N GLN A 440 -19.78 -15.38 -24.82
CA GLN A 440 -19.95 -15.16 -26.25
C GLN A 440 -18.69 -14.55 -26.88
N ALA A 441 -18.04 -13.61 -26.18
CA ALA A 441 -16.79 -13.00 -26.60
C ALA A 441 -15.64 -14.03 -26.67
N ALA A 442 -15.62 -15.02 -25.76
CA ALA A 442 -14.62 -16.09 -25.75
C ALA A 442 -14.65 -16.98 -27.00
N LEU A 443 -15.84 -17.15 -27.58
CA LEU A 443 -16.08 -17.93 -28.80
C LEU A 443 -15.86 -17.12 -30.09
N ASP A 444 -15.70 -15.79 -29.99
CA ASP A 444 -15.53 -14.90 -31.13
C ASP A 444 -14.05 -14.50 -31.30
N PRO A 445 -13.36 -14.98 -32.37
CA PRO A 445 -11.95 -14.65 -32.59
C PRO A 445 -11.66 -13.15 -32.69
N ALA A 446 -12.63 -12.33 -33.12
CA ALA A 446 -12.45 -10.89 -33.23
C ALA A 446 -12.51 -10.19 -31.87
N LEU A 447 -13.23 -10.75 -30.90
CA LEU A 447 -13.38 -10.20 -29.55
C LEU A 447 -12.42 -10.83 -28.53
N ARG A 448 -11.86 -12.01 -28.85
CA ARG A 448 -10.95 -12.71 -27.95
C ARG A 448 -9.79 -11.85 -27.44
N PRO A 449 -9.05 -11.07 -28.26
CA PRO A 449 -7.98 -10.21 -27.75
C PRO A 449 -8.47 -9.20 -26.70
N LYS A 450 -9.65 -8.61 -26.93
CA LYS A 450 -10.27 -7.66 -26.01
C LYS A 450 -10.75 -8.33 -24.72
N LEU A 451 -11.26 -9.56 -24.82
CA LEU A 451 -11.61 -10.37 -23.66
C LEU A 451 -10.37 -10.67 -22.82
N ILE A 452 -9.28 -11.14 -23.44
CA ILE A 452 -8.02 -11.45 -22.74
C ILE A 452 -7.49 -10.24 -21.99
N ARG A 453 -7.53 -9.05 -22.60
CA ARG A 453 -7.15 -7.80 -21.94
C ARG A 453 -7.97 -7.54 -20.66
N ILE A 454 -9.30 -7.63 -20.75
CA ILE A 454 -10.18 -7.39 -19.61
C ILE A 454 -9.97 -8.45 -18.52
N LEU A 455 -9.75 -9.72 -18.90
CA LEU A 455 -9.47 -10.78 -17.94
C LEU A 455 -8.14 -10.57 -17.21
N LYS A 456 -7.09 -10.11 -17.91
CA LYS A 456 -5.81 -9.73 -17.28
C LYS A 456 -6.02 -8.63 -16.24
N ASP A 457 -6.79 -7.61 -16.57
CA ASP A 457 -7.12 -6.51 -15.66
C ASP A 457 -7.90 -6.99 -14.43
N LEU A 458 -8.92 -7.83 -14.61
CA LEU A 458 -9.68 -8.43 -13.50
C LEU A 458 -8.81 -9.27 -12.56
N VAL A 459 -7.91 -10.10 -13.12
CA VAL A 459 -6.96 -10.89 -12.33
C VAL A 459 -6.01 -10.00 -11.56
N ARG A 460 -5.45 -8.98 -12.22
CA ARG A 460 -4.55 -8.01 -11.59
C ARG A 460 -5.23 -7.29 -10.43
N THR A 461 -6.40 -6.70 -10.65
CA THR A 461 -7.15 -6.01 -9.60
C THR A 461 -7.52 -6.94 -8.46
N ARG A 462 -7.85 -8.20 -8.74
CA ARG A 462 -8.10 -9.19 -7.68
C ARG A 462 -6.84 -9.48 -6.86
N ASP A 463 -5.70 -9.66 -7.51
CA ASP A 463 -4.41 -9.89 -6.86
C ASP A 463 -3.96 -8.67 -6.02
N GLU A 464 -4.20 -7.44 -6.50
CA GLU A 464 -3.94 -6.19 -5.78
C GLU A 464 -4.81 -6.09 -4.51
N MET A 465 -6.12 -6.30 -4.64
CA MET A 465 -7.03 -6.36 -3.49
C MET A 465 -6.63 -7.46 -2.49
N ASN A 466 -6.16 -8.60 -2.97
CA ASN A 466 -5.65 -9.68 -2.13
C ASN A 466 -4.39 -9.24 -1.36
N LEU A 467 -3.46 -8.55 -2.02
CA LEU A 467 -2.23 -8.05 -1.42
C LEU A 467 -2.52 -7.00 -0.33
N GLU A 468 -3.42 -6.06 -0.61
CA GLU A 468 -3.87 -5.05 0.35
C GLU A 468 -4.56 -5.68 1.57
N ASN A 469 -5.50 -6.61 1.33
CA ASN A 469 -6.37 -7.14 2.38
C ASN A 469 -5.88 -8.45 3.00
N GLY A 470 -4.74 -8.98 2.54
CA GLY A 470 -4.17 -10.27 2.99
C GLY A 470 -5.07 -11.46 2.66
N ARG A 471 -5.78 -11.38 1.53
CA ARG A 471 -6.68 -12.45 1.03
C ARG A 471 -5.97 -13.28 -0.05
N SER A 472 -6.66 -14.31 -0.54
CA SER A 472 -6.12 -15.23 -1.55
C SER A 472 -7.20 -15.67 -2.56
N ASN A 473 -8.12 -14.76 -2.90
CA ASN A 473 -9.19 -15.04 -3.85
C ASN A 473 -8.64 -15.16 -5.28
N ASP A 474 -8.91 -16.25 -5.98
CA ASP A 474 -8.35 -16.49 -7.33
C ASP A 474 -9.44 -16.57 -8.41
N LEU A 475 -9.10 -16.12 -9.62
CA LEU A 475 -9.98 -16.09 -10.78
C LEU A 475 -9.63 -17.14 -11.85
N ASN A 476 -8.68 -18.06 -11.62
CA ASN A 476 -8.32 -19.06 -12.64
C ASN A 476 -9.50 -19.93 -13.07
N TRP A 477 -10.45 -20.22 -12.17
CA TRP A 477 -11.68 -20.95 -12.52
C TRP A 477 -12.46 -20.25 -13.66
N MET A 478 -12.48 -18.91 -13.65
CA MET A 478 -13.16 -18.10 -14.66
C MET A 478 -12.40 -18.17 -15.99
N LEU A 479 -11.07 -18.14 -15.93
CA LEU A 479 -10.20 -18.25 -17.09
C LEU A 479 -10.33 -19.62 -17.76
N GLU A 480 -10.38 -20.70 -16.96
CA GLU A 480 -10.62 -22.06 -17.43
C GLU A 480 -11.96 -22.18 -18.14
N GLU A 481 -13.00 -21.61 -17.55
CA GLU A 481 -14.36 -21.65 -18.09
C GLU A 481 -14.50 -20.90 -19.42
N LEU A 482 -13.79 -19.78 -19.56
CA LEU A 482 -13.73 -19.00 -20.81
C LEU A 482 -12.71 -19.56 -21.82
N GLY A 483 -11.99 -20.64 -21.48
CA GLY A 483 -10.96 -21.23 -22.32
C GLY A 483 -9.77 -20.30 -22.56
N ALA A 484 -9.48 -19.38 -21.65
CA ALA A 484 -8.39 -18.39 -21.71
C ALA A 484 -7.06 -18.99 -21.23
N HIS A 485 -6.70 -20.17 -21.74
CA HIS A 485 -5.54 -20.96 -21.28
C HIS A 485 -4.20 -20.23 -21.42
N GLU A 486 -4.11 -19.26 -22.32
CA GLU A 486 -2.93 -18.41 -22.53
C GLU A 486 -2.58 -17.50 -21.35
N ILE A 487 -3.50 -17.30 -20.40
CA ILE A 487 -3.31 -16.42 -19.24
C ILE A 487 -3.57 -17.15 -17.90
N ILE A 488 -3.61 -18.48 -17.90
CA ILE A 488 -3.73 -19.26 -16.67
C ILE A 488 -2.34 -19.41 -16.05
N PHE A 489 -2.12 -18.70 -14.94
CA PHE A 489 -0.90 -18.73 -14.15
C PHE A 489 -1.23 -19.00 -12.69
N ASP A 490 -0.31 -19.66 -11.98
CA ASP A 490 -0.47 -19.93 -10.54
C ASP A 490 -0.71 -18.61 -9.78
N PRO A 491 -1.70 -18.56 -8.87
CA PRO A 491 -1.95 -17.36 -8.09
C PRO A 491 -0.75 -17.03 -7.20
N PRO A 492 -0.52 -15.74 -6.88
CA PRO A 492 0.54 -15.36 -5.97
C PRO A 492 0.42 -16.10 -4.62
N PRO A 493 1.54 -16.51 -4.00
CA PRO A 493 1.50 -17.12 -2.68
C PRO A 493 0.89 -16.15 -1.65
N PRO A 494 0.29 -16.66 -0.56
CA PRO A 494 -0.24 -15.81 0.51
C PRO A 494 0.86 -14.89 1.06
N ARG A 495 0.59 -13.59 1.05
CA ARG A 495 1.49 -12.54 1.53
C ARG A 495 0.87 -11.83 2.73
N PRO A 496 1.69 -11.32 3.67
CA PRO A 496 1.19 -10.47 4.74
C PRO A 496 0.50 -9.23 4.14
N ARG A 497 -0.51 -8.72 4.84
CA ARG A 497 -1.21 -7.48 4.44
C ARG A 497 -0.22 -6.37 4.16
N ARG A 498 -0.44 -5.67 3.04
CA ARG A 498 0.22 -4.39 2.80
C ARG A 498 -0.15 -3.46 3.96
N ARG A 499 0.87 -2.93 4.63
CA ARG A 499 0.65 -1.84 5.59
C ARG A 499 0.31 -0.62 4.73
N GLN A 500 -0.95 -0.20 4.74
CA GLN A 500 -1.30 1.13 4.28
C GLN A 500 -0.61 2.11 5.23
N THR A 501 0.54 2.63 4.81
CA THR A 501 0.92 3.97 5.24
C THR A 501 -0.15 4.88 4.63
N ASP A 502 -0.74 5.79 5.41
CA ASP A 502 -1.71 6.81 4.92
C ASP A 502 -1.16 7.70 3.78
N ASP A 503 0.04 7.40 3.29
CA ASP A 503 0.69 7.91 2.10
C ASP A 503 0.22 7.24 0.78
N GLU A 504 -0.76 6.32 0.75
CA GLU A 504 -1.21 5.68 -0.52
C GLU A 504 -2.06 6.59 -1.44
N PHE A 505 -2.41 7.80 -1.00
CA PHE A 505 -2.84 8.89 -1.90
C PHE A 505 -1.71 9.85 -2.28
N ASP A 506 -0.51 9.58 -1.78
CA ASP A 506 0.73 10.30 -2.00
C ASP A 506 1.76 9.31 -2.58
N ASP A 507 1.57 8.92 -3.85
CA ASP A 507 2.68 8.46 -4.72
C ASP A 507 3.76 9.57 -4.92
N ALA A 508 3.66 10.68 -4.19
CA ALA A 508 4.73 11.63 -3.99
C ALA A 508 5.84 11.01 -3.12
N PRO A 509 7.12 11.26 -3.42
CA PRO A 509 8.23 10.83 -2.56
C PRO A 509 7.97 11.33 -1.14
N ALA A 510 8.17 10.43 -0.17
CA ALA A 510 8.03 10.69 1.26
C ALA A 510 8.32 12.15 1.59
N ARG A 511 7.30 12.89 2.06
CA ARG A 511 7.43 14.29 2.50
C ARG A 511 8.79 14.46 3.16
N PRO A 512 9.59 15.47 2.77
CA PRO A 512 10.98 15.58 3.19
C PRO A 512 11.03 15.34 4.68
N ARG A 513 11.68 14.23 5.08
CA ARG A 513 11.85 13.89 6.50
C ARG A 513 12.36 15.18 7.12
N ARG A 514 11.52 15.83 7.94
CA ARG A 514 11.94 16.99 8.73
C ARG A 514 13.29 16.60 9.32
N LYS A 515 14.28 17.49 9.34
CA LYS A 515 15.62 17.19 9.88
C LYS A 515 15.49 16.75 11.34
N LEU A 516 15.21 15.47 11.55
CA LEU A 516 14.95 14.89 12.85
C LEU A 516 16.29 14.49 13.42
N GLU A 517 16.52 14.88 14.66
CA GLU A 517 17.74 14.53 15.37
C GLU A 517 17.69 13.08 15.84
N PRO A 518 18.84 12.43 16.06
CA PRO A 518 18.88 11.18 16.79
C PRO A 518 18.35 11.36 18.22
N TRP A 519 17.54 10.40 18.69
CA TRP A 519 17.11 10.41 20.09
C TRP A 519 18.31 10.30 21.04
N PRO A 520 18.29 10.98 22.20
CA PRO A 520 19.41 10.97 23.13
C PRO A 520 19.59 9.59 23.77
N PRO A 521 20.84 9.18 24.08
CA PRO A 521 21.09 7.89 24.72
C PRO A 521 20.44 7.83 26.12
N LEU A 522 19.84 6.69 26.43
CA LEU A 522 19.20 6.46 27.72
C LEU A 522 20.23 6.21 28.83
N PRO A 523 19.99 6.64 30.07
CA PRO A 523 20.86 6.31 31.20
C PRO A 523 20.92 4.78 31.39
N PRO A 524 22.06 4.19 31.79
CA PRO A 524 22.21 2.73 31.92
C PRO A 524 21.35 2.13 33.05
N ARG A 525 20.82 2.98 33.94
CA ARG A 525 19.84 2.61 34.98
C ARG A 525 18.41 2.95 34.54
N PRO A 526 17.38 2.33 35.15
CA PRO A 526 16.00 2.78 35.02
C PRO A 526 15.82 4.25 35.45
N PHE A 527 14.80 4.91 34.91
CA PHE A 527 14.42 6.25 35.34
C PHE A 527 13.98 6.25 36.80
N THR A 528 14.41 7.25 37.55
CA THR A 528 13.82 7.56 38.87
C THR A 528 12.38 8.05 38.68
N GLN A 529 11.57 8.02 39.75
CA GLN A 529 10.20 8.53 39.71
C GLN A 529 10.13 10.00 39.25
N LYS A 530 11.09 10.82 39.69
CA LYS A 530 11.18 12.24 39.30
C LYS A 530 11.49 12.39 37.81
N GLU A 531 12.45 11.64 37.28
CA GLU A 531 12.81 11.66 35.86
C GLU A 531 11.66 11.15 34.99
N ALA A 532 10.99 10.07 35.42
CA ALA A 532 9.83 9.51 34.72
C ALA A 532 8.70 10.52 34.63
N ALA A 533 8.36 11.19 35.74
CA ALA A 533 7.33 12.23 35.76
C ALA A 533 7.68 13.39 34.83
N GLN A 534 8.92 13.89 34.88
CA GLN A 534 9.37 14.99 34.00
C GLN A 534 9.30 14.59 32.51
N ARG A 535 9.73 13.38 32.17
CA ARG A 535 9.73 12.88 30.79
C ARG A 535 8.33 12.65 30.24
N LEU A 536 7.40 12.16 31.05
CA LEU A 536 6.01 11.95 30.65
C LEU A 536 5.27 13.27 30.37
N MET A 537 5.70 14.38 30.97
CA MET A 537 5.10 15.71 30.74
C MET A 537 5.52 16.37 29.41
N VAL A 538 6.58 15.88 28.76
CA VAL A 538 7.11 16.47 27.52
C VAL A 538 6.06 16.51 26.41
N GLY A 539 5.27 15.44 26.24
CA GLY A 539 4.20 15.39 25.24
C GLY A 539 3.14 16.48 25.47
N PRO A 540 2.46 16.48 26.64
CA PRO A 540 1.47 17.50 27.00
C PRO A 540 1.96 18.94 26.98
N GLU A 541 3.22 19.18 27.34
CA GLU A 541 3.79 20.54 27.33
C GLU A 541 4.15 21.02 25.91
N THR A 542 4.39 20.08 24.98
CA THR A 542 4.79 20.41 23.60
C THR A 542 3.61 20.49 22.65
N PHE A 543 2.58 19.68 22.83
CA PHE A 543 1.46 19.55 21.91
C PHE A 543 0.15 19.98 22.56
N GLU A 544 -0.62 20.81 21.86
CA GLU A 544 -1.91 21.31 22.36
C GLU A 544 -2.99 20.22 22.31
N THR A 545 -2.85 19.24 21.41
CA THR A 545 -3.83 18.17 21.22
C THR A 545 -3.17 16.80 21.08
N ALA A 546 -3.90 15.74 21.45
CA ALA A 546 -3.43 14.36 21.27
C ALA A 546 -3.17 14.02 19.78
N ARG A 547 -3.97 14.60 18.88
CA ARG A 547 -3.78 14.43 17.43
C ARG A 547 -2.41 14.96 16.97
N GLN A 548 -2.02 16.18 17.37
CA GLN A 548 -0.70 16.73 17.05
C GLN A 548 0.44 15.86 17.59
N ALA A 549 0.26 15.27 18.78
CA ALA A 549 1.23 14.36 19.36
C ALA A 549 1.36 13.07 18.54
N LEU A 550 0.26 12.48 18.05
CA LEU A 550 0.28 11.29 17.19
C LEU A 550 0.91 11.58 15.81
N GLU A 551 0.55 12.69 15.18
CA GLU A 551 1.15 13.13 13.90
C GLU A 551 2.68 13.32 14.05
N ALA A 552 3.16 13.82 15.19
CA ALA A 552 4.59 13.95 15.47
C ALA A 552 5.29 12.59 15.67
N ILE A 553 4.59 11.57 16.18
CA ILE A 553 5.10 10.20 16.31
C ILE A 553 5.21 9.55 14.93
N HIS A 554 4.22 9.74 14.06
CA HIS A 554 4.26 9.28 12.66
C HIS A 554 5.44 9.89 11.92
N ALA A 555 5.59 11.22 12.03
CA ALA A 555 6.70 11.93 11.42
C ALA A 555 8.07 11.43 11.94
N ALA A 556 8.15 10.95 13.19
CA ALA A 556 9.33 10.33 13.78
C ALA A 556 9.61 8.89 13.28
N GLY A 557 8.79 8.37 12.36
CA GLY A 557 8.89 7.02 11.81
C GLY A 557 8.26 5.95 12.71
N GLY A 558 7.40 6.34 13.65
CA GLY A 558 6.67 5.42 14.51
C GLY A 558 5.22 5.23 14.04
N PHE A 559 4.87 4.01 13.61
CA PHE A 559 3.48 3.58 13.34
C PHE A 559 2.95 2.64 14.44
N VAL A 560 3.61 2.71 15.60
CA VAL A 560 3.50 1.71 16.65
C VAL A 560 2.20 1.82 17.43
N ILE A 561 1.56 2.99 17.41
CA ILE A 561 0.28 3.22 18.11
C ILE A 561 -0.86 2.64 17.27
N GLU A 562 -0.77 2.75 15.95
CA GLU A 562 -1.70 2.19 14.96
C GLU A 562 -1.64 0.68 15.00
N ASP A 563 -0.43 0.11 15.02
CA ASP A 563 -0.21 -1.33 15.21
C ASP A 563 -0.88 -1.83 16.52
N ILE A 564 -0.88 -1.03 17.58
CA ILE A 564 -1.54 -1.36 18.85
C ILE A 564 -3.06 -1.22 18.73
N TYR A 565 -3.55 -0.24 17.99
CA TYR A 565 -4.97 -0.09 17.70
C TYR A 565 -5.50 -1.25 16.86
N GLU A 566 -4.75 -1.72 15.87
CA GLU A 566 -5.09 -2.92 15.11
C GLU A 566 -5.15 -4.15 16.03
N LEU A 567 -4.16 -4.30 16.91
CA LEU A 567 -4.09 -5.44 17.84
C LEU A 567 -5.28 -5.49 18.82
N LEU A 568 -5.80 -4.33 19.24
CA LEU A 568 -6.81 -4.21 20.29
C LEU A 568 -8.19 -3.71 19.80
N GLY A 569 -8.32 -3.38 18.52
CA GLY A 569 -9.51 -2.71 17.95
C GLY A 569 -10.80 -3.53 18.07
N ASN A 570 -10.69 -4.85 18.07
CA ASN A 570 -11.83 -5.75 18.25
C ASN A 570 -12.20 -5.98 19.73
N VAL A 571 -11.44 -5.41 20.68
CA VAL A 571 -11.55 -5.68 22.12
C VAL A 571 -11.86 -4.42 22.93
N LEU A 572 -11.23 -3.30 22.57
CA LEU A 572 -11.44 -1.99 23.20
C LEU A 572 -12.37 -1.13 22.35
N THR A 573 -13.15 -0.26 22.98
CA THR A 573 -13.98 0.72 22.27
C THR A 573 -13.12 1.88 21.74
N ASP A 574 -13.62 2.67 20.79
CA ASP A 574 -12.92 3.84 20.25
C ASP A 574 -12.50 4.84 21.34
N THR A 575 -13.36 5.05 22.34
CA THR A 575 -13.04 5.90 23.50
C THR A 575 -11.89 5.32 24.34
N GLN A 576 -11.88 4.00 24.54
CA GLN A 576 -10.81 3.30 25.28
C GLN A 576 -9.49 3.31 24.49
N LEU A 577 -9.55 3.13 23.16
CA LEU A 577 -8.39 3.23 22.27
C LEU A 577 -7.83 4.65 22.24
N SER A 578 -8.68 5.67 22.14
CA SER A 578 -8.28 7.08 22.18
C SER A 578 -7.56 7.42 23.49
N PHE A 579 -8.11 6.94 24.62
CA PHE A 579 -7.46 7.08 25.92
C PHE A 579 -6.10 6.36 25.98
N LEU A 580 -6.04 5.12 25.51
CA LEU A 580 -4.81 4.35 25.46
C LEU A 580 -3.75 5.02 24.58
N GLY A 581 -4.11 5.48 23.38
CA GLY A 581 -3.19 6.16 22.46
C GLY A 581 -2.59 7.42 23.08
N THR A 582 -3.38 8.14 23.89
CA THR A 582 -2.85 9.26 24.68
C THR A 582 -1.74 8.79 25.63
N LEU A 583 -1.97 7.72 26.41
CA LEU A 583 -0.94 7.18 27.31
C LEU A 583 0.31 6.65 26.58
N LEU A 584 0.12 6.03 25.43
CA LEU A 584 1.20 5.55 24.58
C LEU A 584 2.00 6.71 24.00
N ALA A 585 1.36 7.80 23.58
CA ALA A 585 2.07 8.99 23.13
C ALA A 585 2.97 9.57 24.23
N HIS A 586 2.49 9.64 25.48
CA HIS A 586 3.32 10.05 26.61
C HIS A 586 4.50 9.10 26.84
N ALA A 587 4.26 7.79 26.74
CA ALA A 587 5.31 6.79 26.83
C ALA A 587 6.36 7.00 25.73
N TRP A 588 5.94 7.19 24.47
CA TRP A 588 6.85 7.44 23.35
C TRP A 588 7.75 8.64 23.61
N PHE A 589 7.16 9.81 23.94
CA PHE A 589 7.93 11.04 24.16
C PHE A 589 8.82 10.99 25.41
N ALA A 590 8.57 10.06 26.34
CA ALA A 590 9.49 9.83 27.45
C ALA A 590 10.82 9.19 27.01
N PHE A 591 10.84 8.47 25.88
CA PHE A 591 12.04 7.85 25.30
C PHE A 591 12.58 8.62 24.10
N VAL A 592 11.71 9.15 23.25
CA VAL A 592 12.02 9.82 21.99
C VAL A 592 11.48 11.24 22.04
N PRO A 593 12.29 12.26 22.35
CA PRO A 593 11.83 13.64 22.43
C PRO A 593 11.24 14.14 21.10
N PRO A 594 10.31 15.13 21.14
CA PRO A 594 9.82 15.79 19.94
C PRO A 594 10.96 16.29 19.05
N GLY A 595 10.84 16.10 17.73
CA GLY A 595 11.90 16.46 16.77
C GLY A 595 13.03 15.44 16.65
N CYS A 596 12.94 14.29 17.31
CA CYS A 596 13.85 13.16 17.10
C CYS A 596 13.21 12.07 16.23
N TYR A 597 14.02 11.32 15.47
CA TYR A 597 13.54 10.07 14.86
C TYR A 597 13.42 8.99 15.95
N GLY A 598 12.51 8.04 15.81
CA GLY A 598 12.26 6.99 16.79
C GLY A 598 12.87 5.63 16.42
N PRO A 599 12.91 4.68 17.36
CA PRO A 599 13.29 3.31 17.05
C PRO A 599 12.21 2.63 16.21
N ARG A 600 12.63 1.76 15.28
CA ARG A 600 11.70 0.90 14.53
C ARG A 600 11.17 -0.23 15.41
N ILE A 601 9.87 -0.21 15.64
CA ILE A 601 9.11 -1.27 16.32
C ILE A 601 8.11 -1.81 15.30
N ASP A 602 8.26 -3.08 14.92
CA ASP A 602 7.37 -3.73 13.96
C ASP A 602 6.24 -4.48 14.71
N PHE A 603 5.08 -4.66 14.06
CA PHE A 603 3.90 -5.31 14.64
C PHE A 603 4.22 -6.69 15.24
N ALA A 604 5.05 -7.48 14.57
CA ALA A 604 5.47 -8.80 15.05
C ALA A 604 6.21 -8.73 16.40
N ASP A 605 6.96 -7.66 16.67
CA ASP A 605 7.61 -7.46 17.97
C ASP A 605 6.59 -7.11 19.05
N ILE A 606 5.59 -6.27 18.72
CA ILE A 606 4.48 -5.89 19.60
C ILE A 606 3.66 -7.12 19.96
N GLN A 607 3.19 -7.87 18.96
CA GLN A 607 2.36 -9.05 19.14
C GLN A 607 3.09 -10.11 19.97
N ARG A 608 4.37 -10.40 19.65
CA ARG A 608 5.18 -11.37 20.40
C ARG A 608 5.34 -10.94 21.87
N ALA A 609 5.70 -9.68 22.11
CA ALA A 609 5.88 -9.18 23.47
C ALA A 609 4.56 -9.16 24.25
N PHE A 610 3.46 -8.77 23.59
CA PHE A 610 2.13 -8.75 24.18
C PHE A 610 1.66 -10.15 24.62
N LEU A 611 1.82 -11.15 23.75
CA LEU A 611 1.49 -12.55 24.07
C LEU A 611 2.34 -13.08 25.24
N GLN A 612 3.63 -12.74 25.29
CA GLN A 612 4.51 -13.11 26.41
C GLN A 612 4.06 -12.50 27.75
N GLN A 613 3.53 -11.27 27.73
CA GLN A 613 2.99 -10.62 28.93
C GLN A 613 1.68 -11.28 29.38
N LEU A 614 0.79 -11.63 28.44
CA LEU A 614 -0.44 -12.38 28.74
C LEU A 614 -0.14 -13.71 29.43
N GLU A 615 0.81 -14.48 28.91
CA GLU A 615 1.24 -15.74 29.55
C GLU A 615 1.81 -15.52 30.94
N SER A 616 2.59 -14.45 31.13
CA SER A 616 3.20 -14.14 32.43
C SER A 616 2.14 -13.78 33.48
N ILE A 617 1.08 -13.08 33.08
CA ILE A 617 -0.07 -12.81 33.93
C ILE A 617 -0.85 -14.06 34.25
N ASP A 618 -1.10 -14.94 33.27
CA ASP A 618 -1.81 -16.18 33.51
C ASP A 618 -1.05 -17.05 34.52
N ARG A 619 0.28 -17.12 34.41
CA ARG A 619 1.16 -17.75 35.42
C ARG A 619 1.04 -17.06 36.79
N ALA A 620 1.05 -15.73 36.85
CA ALA A 620 0.91 -14.98 38.09
C ALA A 620 -0.46 -15.22 38.76
N ARG A 621 -1.56 -15.21 37.98
CA ARG A 621 -2.93 -15.55 38.46
C ARG A 621 -2.97 -16.94 39.09
N LYS A 622 -2.38 -17.94 38.42
CA LYS A 622 -2.29 -19.32 38.93
C LYS A 622 -1.47 -19.46 40.21
N SER A 623 -0.52 -18.56 40.46
CA SER A 623 0.32 -18.58 41.67
C SER A 623 -0.37 -18.04 42.93
N GLY A 624 -1.48 -17.29 42.80
CA GLY A 624 -2.31 -16.80 43.90
C GLY A 624 -1.67 -15.76 44.83
N LYS A 625 -0.45 -15.29 44.56
CA LYS A 625 0.36 -14.50 45.51
C LYS A 625 0.23 -12.98 45.40
N GLN A 626 -0.22 -12.43 44.27
CA GLN A 626 -0.39 -10.98 44.05
C GLN A 626 -1.51 -10.67 43.03
N SER A 627 -2.09 -9.46 43.11
CA SER A 627 -2.99 -8.95 42.07
C SER A 627 -2.24 -8.78 40.74
N PRO A 628 -2.79 -9.25 39.60
CA PRO A 628 -2.18 -9.08 38.27
C PRO A 628 -1.79 -7.64 37.93
N ALA A 629 -2.62 -6.67 38.31
CA ALA A 629 -2.31 -5.25 38.11
C ALA A 629 -1.09 -4.81 38.93
N HIS A 630 -0.98 -5.26 40.19
CA HIS A 630 0.18 -4.94 41.03
C HIS A 630 1.46 -5.57 40.48
N TYR A 631 1.38 -6.80 39.98
CA TYR A 631 2.49 -7.51 39.33
C TYR A 631 3.00 -6.74 38.11
N LEU A 632 2.09 -6.27 37.24
CA LEU A 632 2.45 -5.50 36.05
C LEU A 632 3.14 -4.17 36.36
N LEU A 633 2.69 -3.46 37.39
CA LEU A 633 3.21 -2.15 37.75
C LEU A 633 4.53 -2.20 38.54
N ALA A 634 4.91 -3.36 39.08
CA ALA A 634 6.08 -3.51 39.94
C ALA A 634 7.33 -4.05 39.22
N GLU A 635 7.17 -4.76 38.11
CA GLU A 635 8.27 -5.41 37.39
C GLU A 635 8.61 -4.73 36.06
N GLY A 636 9.84 -4.92 35.57
CA GLY A 636 10.30 -4.47 34.25
C GLY A 636 11.51 -3.52 34.25
N PRO A 637 12.05 -3.19 33.08
CA PRO A 637 13.21 -2.31 32.91
C PRO A 637 12.94 -0.85 33.25
N GLN A 638 11.69 -0.38 33.19
CA GLN A 638 11.31 1.02 33.45
C GLN A 638 10.09 1.13 34.38
N PRO A 639 10.21 0.65 35.63
CA PRO A 639 9.06 0.51 36.54
C PRO A 639 8.44 1.87 36.92
N ALA A 640 9.23 2.95 36.94
CA ALA A 640 8.72 4.29 37.25
C ALA A 640 7.75 4.82 36.18
N ILE A 641 8.03 4.58 34.88
CA ILE A 641 7.17 4.98 33.76
C ILE A 641 5.89 4.14 33.76
N VAL A 642 6.03 2.81 33.86
CA VAL A 642 4.88 1.88 33.87
C VAL A 642 3.96 2.18 35.06
N LYS A 643 4.52 2.43 36.25
CA LYS A 643 3.73 2.77 37.45
C LYS A 643 3.00 4.11 37.32
N ALA A 644 3.64 5.11 36.72
CA ALA A 644 3.01 6.42 36.51
C ALA A 644 1.83 6.33 35.52
N LEU A 645 2.06 5.74 34.35
CA LEU A 645 1.03 5.58 33.31
C LEU A 645 -0.09 4.63 33.75
N GLY A 646 0.27 3.50 34.35
CA GLY A 646 -0.72 2.54 34.85
C GLY A 646 -1.50 3.05 36.06
N GLY A 647 -0.87 3.85 36.93
CA GLY A 647 -1.57 4.57 38.00
C GLY A 647 -2.58 5.57 37.45
N PHE A 648 -2.19 6.34 36.43
CA PHE A 648 -3.10 7.27 35.74
C PHE A 648 -4.25 6.52 35.05
N ALA A 649 -3.97 5.41 34.37
CA ALA A 649 -5.00 4.55 33.77
C ALA A 649 -6.00 4.07 34.83
N LEU A 650 -5.53 3.53 35.95
CA LEU A 650 -6.37 3.06 37.05
C LEU A 650 -7.26 4.16 37.65
N SER A 651 -6.72 5.38 37.80
CA SER A 651 -7.46 6.51 38.39
C SER A 651 -8.55 7.08 37.48
N ASN A 652 -8.35 7.05 36.16
CA ASN A 652 -9.28 7.68 35.20
C ASN A 652 -10.15 6.66 34.46
N TRP A 653 -9.93 5.35 34.63
CA TRP A 653 -10.66 4.32 33.88
C TRP A 653 -12.18 4.39 34.05
N LYS A 654 -12.64 4.72 35.27
CA LYS A 654 -14.07 4.80 35.60
C LYS A 654 -14.81 5.91 34.85
N ASP A 655 -14.11 6.98 34.49
CA ASP A 655 -14.70 8.10 33.74
C ASP A 655 -14.83 7.77 32.25
N ILE A 656 -14.11 6.74 31.79
CA ILE A 656 -14.00 6.34 30.38
C ILE A 656 -14.85 5.09 30.09
N SER A 657 -15.14 4.30 31.12
CA SER A 657 -16.03 3.14 31.07
C SER A 657 -16.99 3.20 32.28
N PRO A 658 -18.20 3.74 32.09
CA PRO A 658 -19.19 3.85 33.18
C PRO A 658 -20.15 2.65 33.33
N ASN A 659 -19.96 1.53 32.61
CA ASN A 659 -20.91 0.40 32.56
C ASN A 659 -20.31 -0.90 33.14
N GLU A 660 -20.61 -1.14 34.42
CA GLU A 660 -20.05 -2.21 35.26
C GLU A 660 -20.41 -3.63 34.78
N GLY A 661 -19.43 -4.37 34.25
CA GLY A 661 -19.57 -5.82 34.04
C GLY A 661 -18.39 -6.51 33.34
N LYS A 662 -17.81 -5.90 32.29
CA LYS A 662 -16.61 -6.38 31.55
C LYS A 662 -15.33 -5.58 31.84
N GLU A 663 -15.42 -4.65 32.79
CA GLU A 663 -14.49 -3.50 32.92
C GLU A 663 -13.11 -3.84 33.49
N ASN A 664 -12.95 -4.98 34.17
CA ASN A 664 -11.66 -5.36 34.77
C ASN A 664 -10.69 -6.01 33.78
N ASP A 665 -11.18 -6.72 32.76
CA ASP A 665 -10.30 -7.37 31.78
C ASP A 665 -9.79 -6.37 30.73
N ASN A 666 -10.61 -5.41 30.28
CA ASN A 666 -10.16 -4.34 29.37
C ASN A 666 -9.15 -3.40 30.03
N LEU A 667 -9.33 -3.07 31.32
CA LEU A 667 -8.34 -2.34 32.10
C LEU A 667 -7.05 -3.13 32.22
N LEU A 668 -7.14 -4.43 32.50
CA LEU A 668 -5.95 -5.28 32.58
C LEU A 668 -5.21 -5.36 31.25
N LEU A 669 -5.92 -5.50 30.11
CA LEU A 669 -5.35 -5.45 28.76
C LEU A 669 -4.66 -4.11 28.48
N THR A 670 -5.26 -3.00 28.91
CA THR A 670 -4.67 -1.67 28.83
C THR A 670 -3.36 -1.59 29.63
N LEU A 671 -3.31 -2.13 30.84
CA LEU A 671 -2.09 -2.17 31.64
C LEU A 671 -1.01 -3.06 31.01
N ILE A 672 -1.41 -4.18 30.40
CA ILE A 672 -0.50 -5.09 29.69
C ILE A 672 0.16 -4.38 28.52
N ILE A 673 -0.62 -3.69 27.69
CA ILE A 673 -0.09 -3.07 26.49
C ILE A 673 0.79 -1.87 26.83
N ILE A 674 0.44 -1.07 27.86
CA ILE A 674 1.31 0.00 28.37
C ILE A 674 2.67 -0.56 28.78
N LYS A 675 2.69 -1.65 29.56
CA LYS A 675 3.94 -2.31 29.97
C LYS A 675 4.71 -2.83 28.76
N THR A 676 4.05 -3.57 27.88
CA THR A 676 4.63 -4.14 26.65
C THR A 676 5.32 -3.06 25.83
N PHE A 677 4.64 -1.94 25.62
CA PHE A 677 5.12 -0.84 24.82
C PHE A 677 6.33 -0.14 25.45
N VAL A 678 6.28 0.14 26.74
CA VAL A 678 7.40 0.73 27.49
C VAL A 678 8.65 -0.17 27.47
N GLU A 679 8.47 -1.49 27.57
CA GLU A 679 9.58 -2.46 27.53
C GLU A 679 10.20 -2.55 26.13
N LEU A 680 9.38 -2.52 25.09
CA LEU A 680 9.87 -2.50 23.70
C LEU A 680 10.63 -1.22 23.39
N LEU A 681 10.11 -0.06 23.80
CA LEU A 681 10.78 1.22 23.63
C LEU A 681 12.13 1.25 24.35
N ASP A 682 12.19 0.81 25.62
CA ASP A 682 13.44 0.74 26.37
C ASP A 682 14.45 -0.18 25.69
N ALA A 683 14.04 -1.39 25.31
CA ALA A 683 14.90 -2.36 24.66
C ALA A 683 15.45 -1.84 23.32
N LYS A 684 14.60 -1.24 22.48
CA LYS A 684 14.98 -0.76 21.16
C LYS A 684 15.82 0.51 21.23
N CYS A 685 15.49 1.46 22.11
CA CYS A 685 16.28 2.66 22.32
C CYS A 685 17.68 2.35 22.89
N ARG A 686 17.82 1.29 23.69
CA ARG A 686 19.13 0.84 24.23
C ARG A 686 19.95 0.02 23.24
N ARG A 687 19.32 -0.88 22.47
CA ARG A 687 20.01 -1.74 21.49
C ARG A 687 20.43 -0.98 20.24
N SER A 688 19.61 -0.01 19.82
CA SER A 688 19.78 0.74 18.58
C SER A 688 20.38 2.12 18.82
N GLY A 689 21.16 2.30 19.91
CA GLY A 689 21.64 3.60 20.39
C GLY A 689 22.12 4.51 19.25
N PRO A 690 22.00 5.85 19.38
CA PRO A 690 22.05 6.79 18.26
C PRO A 690 23.31 6.59 17.41
N HIS A 691 23.20 5.74 16.39
CA HIS A 691 24.28 5.47 15.47
C HIS A 691 24.32 6.64 14.51
N ILE A 692 25.11 7.65 14.88
CA ILE A 692 25.72 8.54 13.91
C ILE A 692 26.51 7.61 12.96
N SER A 693 26.06 7.51 11.72
CA SER A 693 26.81 6.92 10.60
C SER A 693 28.01 7.78 10.20
N GLN A 694 28.75 8.33 11.17
CA GLN A 694 30.08 8.89 10.96
C GLN A 694 31.11 7.81 11.30
N ARG A 695 31.38 6.91 10.34
CA ARG A 695 32.71 6.30 10.26
C ARG A 695 33.65 7.25 9.52
N GLY A 696 34.13 8.26 10.22
CA GLY A 696 35.47 8.79 9.94
C GLY A 696 36.52 7.78 10.42
N PRO A 697 37.72 7.74 9.83
CA PRO A 697 38.77 6.83 10.27
C PRO A 697 39.18 7.16 11.70
N ALA A 698 39.43 6.13 12.52
CA ALA A 698 40.03 6.29 13.83
C ALA A 698 41.40 6.98 13.68
N PRO A 699 41.76 7.96 14.53
CA PRO A 699 43.12 8.46 14.58
C PRO A 699 44.02 7.32 15.03
N THR A 700 45.13 7.18 14.31
CA THR A 700 46.20 6.23 14.61
C THR A 700 46.99 6.75 15.80
N GLU A 701 47.00 5.98 16.89
CA GLU A 701 48.15 5.83 17.78
C GLU A 701 48.42 4.34 18.00
#